data_AF-A0A0P0NYH0-F1
#
_entry.id   AF-A0A0P0NYH0-F1
#
_cell.length_a   1.000
_cell.length_b   1.000
_cell.length_c   1.000
_cell.angle_alpha   90.00
_cell.angle_beta   90.00
_cell.angle_gamma   90.00
#
_symmetry.space_group_name_H-M   'P 1'
#
loop_
_entity.id
_entity.type
_entity.pdbx_description
1 polymer ?
#
loop_
_entity_poly.entity_id
_entity_poly.type
_entity_poly.pdbx_seq_one_letter_code
_entity_poly.pdbx_strand_id
1 'polypeptide(L)'
;MTPYDQNLRGWEFWIDRGGTFTDIVARRPDGTLITHKLLSENPEQYADAAVAGVRALLPAGATIDAVKMGTTVATNALLERKGEPTVLAITAGHADALRIGYQARPRLFDRHIIKPEALYDRVVEIDERISVEGELLRPLDESAARAGLQAAFDSGFRAVAIVLMHGFRFTDHEARVAAIAREIGFAQVSVSHEVSPLMKLVGRGDTTVVDAYLSPILRRYVDRVAGELGADTRLLFMQSNGGLTDARAFRGKDAILSGPAGGVVGMARTAGEAGFDRVIGFDMGGTSTDVCHYAGEYERAFETMVAGVRMRAPMMNIHTVAAGGGSICAFDGARLRVGPASAGAVPGPAAYRRGGPLTVTDCNVMLGKLRPEFFPAVFGPGADQPLDIEAVTEGFAALAAEILAATGEAMSPEAIAEGFITIAVENMAKAVRQISIQRGYDVTRYVLACFGGAGGQHACLVADALGMTKVMIHPFAGVLSAYGMGLADLRLIREATVERPLAEAAGDLAGQAQALAVEVEAALRAQAVPVASVETLATLRVKYAGTDTPLVVPLTDEAGARATFEEMHQRRFGFTSPTTALIVETLSVEAIGHSDAGTAPDLGRGTSGDPLALATVNVRMAGQARATPVFDREALSVGAEVKGPAIIREATGTTLVEPGWRATVDAHLNLILDRIEALPTRRAIGTRADPVMLEVFNNLFMAVAEEMGFALQNTAYSVNIKERLDFSCALFDRDGNLIANAPHMPVHLGSMGDSVRAIREARQGDGRGMRPGDVYMLNAPYNGGTHLPDVTVVMPVFDGEGALLFYVAARGHQGDIGGITPGSMPPNSRTVEEEGVLIENFLLVEGGRFLEAETRALLASGRWPARNPDQNIGDLKAQIAACARGAESLTGLVAEFGQATVEAYMAHVQDNAEEAVHRVLATLSDGAFAYELDDGSVVKVAITVDQKARTARVDFAGTSDQVPTNFNAPASICRAAALYVFRTLVDDEIPMNDGCLRPVELVIPEGSMLRPRYPAAVVAGNVETSQVVVDALYGALGVMAGAQGTMNNFTFGDERRQYYETICGGSGAGPDFDGTDAVQTHMTNSRLTDPEVLETRYPVLVEAFSIRRGSGGAGHHRGGDGVVRRIGFREPMTATLLSNRRRVPPFGLVGGAPGALGLARVERADGSVLAMGATDLVEVAAGDAIVIETPGGGGWGAV
;
A
#
# COMPACT_ATOMS: atom_id res chain seq x y z
N MET A 1 23.75 -43.06 -44.56
CA MET A 1 23.33 -41.99 -43.63
C MET A 1 23.58 -42.48 -42.22
N THR A 2 24.51 -41.83 -41.54
CA THR A 2 24.89 -42.09 -40.14
C THR A 2 23.84 -41.53 -39.17
N PRO A 3 23.70 -42.10 -37.95
CA PRO A 3 22.75 -41.64 -36.93
C PRO A 3 23.31 -40.52 -36.05
N TYR A 4 23.87 -39.47 -36.68
CA TYR A 4 24.36 -38.26 -36.01
C TYR A 4 23.62 -37.06 -36.60
N ASP A 5 22.41 -36.81 -36.12
CA ASP A 5 21.68 -35.54 -36.31
C ASP A 5 20.61 -35.38 -35.21
N GLN A 6 20.98 -35.74 -33.96
CA GLN A 6 20.30 -35.14 -32.82
C GLN A 6 20.89 -33.74 -32.69
N ASN A 7 20.09 -32.71 -32.98
CA ASN A 7 20.41 -31.30 -32.73
C ASN A 7 21.16 -31.15 -31.41
N LEU A 8 22.48 -30.95 -31.45
CA LEU A 8 23.27 -30.62 -30.26
C LEU A 8 22.80 -29.23 -29.81
N ARG A 9 21.97 -29.17 -28.76
CA ARG A 9 21.58 -27.91 -28.13
C ARG A 9 22.85 -27.17 -27.68
N GLY A 10 22.91 -25.86 -27.93
CA GLY A 10 24.00 -25.02 -27.41
C GLY A 10 23.89 -24.84 -25.89
N TRP A 11 24.79 -24.05 -25.31
CA TRP A 11 24.69 -23.69 -23.90
C TRP A 11 23.51 -22.75 -23.64
N GLU A 12 22.79 -22.97 -22.55
CA GLU A 12 21.80 -22.01 -22.05
C GLU A 12 22.28 -21.40 -20.73
N PHE A 13 22.06 -20.11 -20.54
CA PHE A 13 22.37 -19.40 -19.29
C PHE A 13 21.11 -18.76 -18.74
N TRP A 14 20.83 -19.00 -17.47
CA TRP A 14 19.70 -18.41 -16.75
C TRP A 14 20.25 -17.53 -15.63
N ILE A 15 19.90 -16.25 -15.63
CA ILE A 15 20.63 -15.24 -14.86
C ILE A 15 19.67 -14.33 -14.11
N ASP A 16 19.77 -14.31 -12.79
CA ASP A 16 19.13 -13.29 -11.96
C ASP A 16 20.17 -12.26 -11.52
N ARG A 17 20.10 -11.06 -12.08
CA ARG A 17 20.93 -9.94 -11.65
C ARG A 17 20.24 -9.17 -10.51
N GLY A 18 20.44 -9.65 -9.29
CA GLY A 18 19.97 -9.03 -8.05
C GLY A 18 20.80 -7.80 -7.63
N GLY A 19 20.44 -7.19 -6.49
CA GLY A 19 21.14 -6.02 -5.96
C GLY A 19 22.53 -6.33 -5.38
N THR A 20 22.66 -7.41 -4.60
CA THR A 20 23.93 -7.80 -3.98
C THR A 20 24.74 -8.78 -4.82
N PHE A 21 24.07 -9.82 -5.34
CA PHE A 21 24.68 -10.89 -6.11
C PHE A 21 23.97 -11.10 -7.44
N THR A 22 24.74 -11.53 -8.43
CA THR A 22 24.26 -12.05 -9.70
C THR A 22 24.36 -13.56 -9.66
N ASP A 23 23.21 -14.21 -9.78
CA ASP A 23 23.04 -15.65 -9.68
C ASP A 23 22.90 -16.25 -11.08
N ILE A 24 23.72 -17.25 -11.39
CA ILE A 24 23.77 -17.87 -12.72
C ILE A 24 23.54 -19.37 -12.58
N VAL A 25 22.62 -19.89 -13.40
CA VAL A 25 22.45 -21.31 -13.66
C VAL A 25 22.75 -21.55 -15.14
N ALA A 26 23.80 -22.31 -15.44
CA ALA A 26 24.19 -22.68 -16.80
C ALA A 26 23.77 -24.12 -17.10
N ARG A 27 23.07 -24.34 -18.21
CA ARG A 27 22.76 -25.66 -18.75
C ARG A 27 23.72 -26.00 -19.88
N ARG A 28 24.46 -27.09 -19.69
CA ARG A 28 25.34 -27.66 -20.71
C ARG A 28 24.54 -28.30 -21.85
N PRO A 29 25.15 -28.48 -23.04
CA PRO A 29 24.58 -29.26 -24.15
C PRO A 29 24.12 -30.68 -23.77
N ASP A 30 24.76 -31.29 -22.76
CA ASP A 30 24.42 -32.62 -22.23
C ASP A 30 23.26 -32.61 -21.21
N GLY A 31 22.75 -31.42 -20.85
CA GLY A 31 21.65 -31.23 -19.90
C GLY A 31 22.09 -30.97 -18.45
N THR A 32 23.38 -31.07 -18.13
CA THR A 32 23.89 -30.85 -16.76
C THR A 32 23.78 -29.37 -16.36
N LEU A 33 23.42 -29.12 -15.10
CA LEU A 33 23.34 -27.77 -14.54
C LEU A 33 24.56 -27.41 -13.69
N ILE A 34 25.00 -26.17 -13.80
CA ILE A 34 26.08 -25.59 -13.00
C ILE A 34 25.64 -24.24 -12.47
N THR A 35 25.94 -23.97 -11.20
CA THR A 35 25.66 -22.69 -10.58
C THR A 35 26.92 -21.85 -10.43
N HIS A 36 26.77 -20.54 -10.54
CA HIS A 36 27.85 -19.59 -10.25
C HIS A 36 27.26 -18.31 -9.67
N LYS A 37 28.01 -17.66 -8.77
CA LYS A 37 27.56 -16.49 -8.02
C LYS A 37 28.66 -15.44 -8.01
N LEU A 38 28.34 -14.23 -8.44
CA LEU A 38 29.25 -13.09 -8.45
C LEU A 38 28.62 -11.91 -7.70
N LEU A 39 29.44 -10.97 -7.22
CA LEU A 39 28.92 -9.67 -6.75
C LEU A 39 28.30 -8.92 -7.94
N SER A 40 27.10 -8.38 -7.78
CA SER A 40 26.41 -7.66 -8.87
C SER A 40 27.16 -6.41 -9.33
N GLU A 41 27.91 -5.78 -8.42
CA GLU A 41 28.77 -4.64 -8.70
C GLU A 41 30.18 -4.90 -8.15
N ASN A 42 31.16 -5.02 -9.06
CA ASN A 42 32.57 -5.12 -8.73
C ASN A 42 33.42 -4.53 -9.87
N PRO A 43 33.40 -3.20 -10.04
CA PRO A 43 33.99 -2.53 -11.20
C PRO A 43 35.51 -2.73 -11.33
N GLU A 44 36.17 -3.12 -10.24
CA GLU A 44 37.61 -3.43 -10.23
C GLU A 44 37.93 -4.76 -10.92
N GLN A 45 36.95 -5.67 -11.04
CA GLN A 45 37.13 -7.02 -11.58
C GLN A 45 36.42 -7.21 -12.93
N TYR A 46 35.23 -6.64 -13.11
CA TYR A 46 34.44 -6.79 -14.34
C TYR A 46 33.45 -5.63 -14.54
N ALA A 47 33.12 -5.35 -15.81
CA ALA A 47 32.18 -4.29 -16.18
C ALA A 47 30.71 -4.68 -16.00
N ASP A 48 30.37 -5.96 -16.20
CA ASP A 48 29.03 -6.51 -16.00
C ASP A 48 29.12 -7.96 -15.51
N ALA A 49 28.43 -8.26 -14.39
CA ALA A 49 28.50 -9.56 -13.73
C ALA A 49 27.88 -10.70 -14.54
N ALA A 50 26.79 -10.42 -15.29
CA ALA A 50 26.12 -11.43 -16.09
C ALA A 50 27.02 -11.88 -17.24
N VAL A 51 27.61 -10.93 -17.97
CA VAL A 51 28.55 -11.25 -19.05
C VAL A 51 29.81 -11.93 -18.53
N ALA A 52 30.38 -11.44 -17.43
CA ALA A 52 31.58 -12.03 -16.82
C ALA A 52 31.33 -13.49 -16.41
N GLY A 53 30.19 -13.77 -15.77
CA GLY A 53 29.84 -15.11 -15.35
C GLY A 53 29.56 -16.06 -16.53
N VAL A 54 28.90 -15.58 -17.59
CA VAL A 54 28.76 -16.36 -18.84
C VAL A 54 30.13 -16.73 -19.41
N ARG A 55 31.05 -15.76 -19.52
CA ARG A 55 32.42 -16.00 -20.04
C ARG A 55 33.24 -16.92 -19.15
N ALA A 56 33.06 -16.86 -17.82
CA ALA A 56 33.77 -17.72 -16.89
C ALA A 56 33.35 -19.20 -17.02
N LEU A 57 32.08 -19.45 -17.34
CA LEU A 57 31.52 -20.79 -17.47
C LEU A 57 31.59 -21.35 -18.90
N LEU A 58 31.58 -20.49 -19.92
CA LEU A 58 31.56 -20.89 -21.32
C LEU A 58 32.95 -21.34 -21.81
N PRO A 59 33.12 -22.58 -22.28
CA PRO A 59 34.37 -23.02 -22.88
C PRO A 59 34.70 -22.26 -24.17
N ALA A 60 35.99 -22.07 -24.46
CA ALA A 60 36.42 -21.41 -25.69
C ALA A 60 35.88 -22.12 -26.95
N GLY A 61 35.20 -21.37 -27.82
CA GLY A 61 34.61 -21.89 -29.06
C GLY A 61 33.24 -22.58 -28.91
N ALA A 62 32.68 -22.65 -27.70
CA ALA A 62 31.32 -23.15 -27.50
C ALA A 62 30.26 -22.11 -27.94
N THR A 63 29.11 -22.59 -28.40
CA THR A 63 27.98 -21.76 -28.84
C THR A 63 26.96 -21.59 -27.71
N ILE A 64 26.39 -20.39 -27.62
CA ILE A 64 25.26 -20.06 -26.73
C ILE A 64 23.99 -20.19 -27.56
N ASP A 65 23.02 -20.98 -27.09
CA ASP A 65 21.68 -21.07 -27.72
C ASP A 65 20.78 -19.95 -27.19
N ALA A 66 20.73 -19.79 -25.86
CA ALA A 66 19.90 -18.76 -25.22
C ALA A 66 20.48 -18.24 -23.91
N VAL A 67 20.20 -16.97 -23.62
CA VAL A 67 20.33 -16.39 -22.29
C VAL A 67 18.95 -15.90 -21.84
N LYS A 68 18.48 -16.40 -20.71
CA LYS A 68 17.23 -16.00 -20.07
C LYS A 68 17.58 -15.22 -18.81
N MET A 69 17.10 -13.98 -18.67
CA MET A 69 17.55 -13.15 -17.56
C MET A 69 16.48 -12.25 -16.95
N GLY A 70 16.53 -12.12 -15.63
CA GLY A 70 15.86 -11.07 -14.88
C GLY A 70 16.88 -10.03 -14.44
N THR A 71 16.42 -8.79 -14.29
CA THR A 71 17.32 -7.68 -13.96
C THR A 71 16.66 -6.68 -13.04
N THR A 72 17.40 -6.27 -12.02
CA THR A 72 17.01 -5.18 -11.14
C THR A 72 17.32 -3.80 -11.71
N VAL A 73 17.90 -3.69 -12.93
CA VAL A 73 18.27 -2.41 -13.54
C VAL A 73 17.09 -1.42 -13.61
N ALA A 74 15.90 -1.86 -14.00
CA ALA A 74 14.72 -0.99 -14.05
C ALA A 74 14.29 -0.54 -12.65
N THR A 75 14.20 -1.50 -11.71
CA THR A 75 13.81 -1.24 -10.32
C THR A 75 14.80 -0.29 -9.63
N ASN A 76 16.12 -0.49 -9.81
CA ASN A 76 17.15 0.37 -9.24
C ASN A 76 17.14 1.75 -9.89
N ALA A 77 17.00 1.84 -11.23
CA ALA A 77 16.87 3.14 -11.88
C ALA A 77 15.64 3.92 -11.39
N LEU A 78 14.55 3.23 -11.09
CA LEU A 78 13.35 3.84 -10.51
C LEU A 78 13.57 4.30 -9.06
N LEU A 79 14.18 3.45 -8.22
CA LEU A 79 14.48 3.75 -6.81
C LEU A 79 15.51 4.88 -6.66
N GLU A 80 16.56 4.87 -7.48
CA GLU A 80 17.65 5.85 -7.46
C GLU A 80 17.37 7.10 -8.29
N ARG A 81 16.21 7.16 -8.98
CA ARG A 81 15.81 8.27 -9.87
C ARG A 81 16.83 8.53 -10.98
N LYS A 82 17.33 7.45 -11.60
CA LYS A 82 18.34 7.47 -12.68
C LYS A 82 17.79 6.96 -14.03
N GLY A 83 16.57 7.33 -14.39
CA GLY A 83 16.00 7.07 -15.71
C GLY A 83 16.30 8.15 -16.75
N GLU A 84 15.63 8.04 -17.90
CA GLU A 84 15.76 9.01 -18.99
C GLU A 84 14.93 10.29 -18.70
N PRO A 85 15.51 11.49 -18.86
CA PRO A 85 14.73 12.73 -18.77
C PRO A 85 13.52 12.71 -19.70
N THR A 86 12.34 12.92 -19.13
CA THR A 86 11.06 12.58 -19.80
C THR A 86 10.13 13.78 -19.87
N VAL A 87 9.52 13.97 -21.04
CA VAL A 87 8.44 14.93 -21.28
C VAL A 87 7.08 14.26 -21.08
N LEU A 88 6.15 14.91 -20.38
CA LEU A 88 4.74 14.55 -20.34
C LEU A 88 3.96 15.43 -21.32
N ALA A 89 3.35 14.83 -22.34
CA ALA A 89 2.39 15.49 -23.21
C ALA A 89 0.97 15.12 -22.76
N ILE A 90 0.18 16.10 -22.31
CA ILE A 90 -1.12 15.85 -21.65
C ILE A 90 -2.18 16.86 -22.09
N THR A 91 -3.46 16.48 -22.06
CA THR A 91 -4.58 17.38 -22.38
C THR A 91 -4.47 18.70 -21.61
N ALA A 92 -4.70 19.83 -22.28
CA ALA A 92 -4.66 21.15 -21.66
C ALA A 92 -5.59 21.27 -20.44
N GLY A 93 -5.16 22.03 -19.43
CA GLY A 93 -5.81 22.14 -18.12
C GLY A 93 -5.41 21.06 -17.12
N HIS A 94 -4.63 20.05 -17.54
CA HIS A 94 -4.26 18.89 -16.72
C HIS A 94 -2.75 18.76 -16.51
N ALA A 95 -1.97 19.83 -16.74
CA ALA A 95 -0.51 19.80 -16.64
C ALA A 95 0.03 19.24 -15.31
N ASP A 96 -0.66 19.54 -14.20
CA ASP A 96 -0.26 19.09 -12.86
C ASP A 96 -1.01 17.84 -12.40
N ALA A 97 -1.85 17.20 -13.23
CA ALA A 97 -2.72 16.11 -12.81
C ALA A 97 -1.96 14.94 -12.17
N LEU A 98 -0.80 14.55 -12.72
CA LEU A 98 0.03 13.47 -12.15
C LEU A 98 0.77 13.92 -10.88
N ARG A 99 1.21 15.19 -10.83
CA ARG A 99 1.89 15.80 -9.66
C ARG A 99 0.94 15.97 -8.47
N ILE A 100 -0.32 16.33 -8.72
CA ILE A 100 -1.37 16.36 -7.69
C ILE A 100 -1.77 14.91 -7.35
N GLY A 101 -1.89 14.05 -8.37
CA GLY A 101 -2.33 12.67 -8.24
C GLY A 101 -3.71 12.61 -7.60
N TYR A 102 -3.84 11.83 -6.53
CA TYR A 102 -5.07 11.73 -5.74
C TYR A 102 -5.10 12.64 -4.52
N GLN A 103 -4.31 13.72 -4.48
CA GLN A 103 -4.24 14.77 -3.43
C GLN A 103 -3.93 14.35 -1.98
N ALA A 104 -4.01 13.05 -1.64
CA ALA A 104 -3.76 12.53 -0.31
C ALA A 104 -2.27 12.59 0.07
N ARG A 105 -1.99 12.86 1.35
CA ARG A 105 -0.64 12.77 1.91
C ARG A 105 -0.26 11.32 2.20
N PRO A 106 1.01 10.91 1.96
CA PRO A 106 1.45 9.53 2.19
C PRO A 106 1.48 9.11 3.66
N ARG A 107 1.89 10.00 4.57
CA ARG A 107 1.96 9.75 6.02
C ARG A 107 1.08 10.75 6.76
N LEU A 108 0.13 10.26 7.56
CA LEU A 108 -0.92 11.11 8.15
C LEU A 108 -0.41 12.11 9.19
N PHE A 109 0.60 11.71 9.96
CA PHE A 109 1.05 12.39 11.18
C PHE A 109 2.34 13.21 10.99
N ASP A 110 2.92 13.19 9.79
CA ASP A 110 4.07 14.04 9.47
C ASP A 110 3.64 15.51 9.38
N ARG A 111 4.42 16.39 9.99
CA ARG A 111 4.29 17.85 9.78
C ARG A 111 4.89 18.27 8.44
N HIS A 112 6.09 17.75 8.12
CA HIS A 112 6.71 17.93 6.81
C HIS A 112 6.17 16.87 5.86
N ILE A 113 5.15 17.23 5.09
CA ILE A 113 4.55 16.32 4.11
C ILE A 113 5.51 16.17 2.92
N ILE A 114 5.85 14.94 2.55
CA ILE A 114 6.72 14.68 1.39
C ILE A 114 5.91 13.90 0.35
N LYS A 115 5.64 14.53 -0.79
CA LYS A 115 5.03 13.87 -1.95
C LYS A 115 6.10 13.07 -2.72
N PRO A 116 5.75 11.93 -3.33
CA PRO A 116 6.64 11.25 -4.25
C PRO A 116 7.14 12.20 -5.35
N GLU A 117 8.40 12.03 -5.74
CA GLU A 117 9.02 12.80 -6.81
C GLU A 117 8.38 12.46 -8.17
N ALA A 118 8.24 13.46 -9.04
CA ALA A 118 7.76 13.24 -10.41
C ALA A 118 8.86 12.60 -11.26
N LEU A 119 8.48 11.67 -12.13
CA LEU A 119 9.41 11.03 -13.08
C LEU A 119 9.60 11.79 -14.39
N TYR A 120 8.91 12.92 -14.55
CA TYR A 120 8.96 13.77 -15.73
C TYR A 120 9.48 15.16 -15.34
N ASP A 121 10.23 15.78 -16.24
CA ASP A 121 10.89 17.06 -15.98
C ASP A 121 10.17 18.24 -16.66
N ARG A 122 9.39 17.94 -17.70
CA ARG A 122 8.71 18.95 -18.51
C ARG A 122 7.33 18.48 -18.94
N VAL A 123 6.38 19.41 -18.93
CA VAL A 123 5.01 19.18 -19.42
C VAL A 123 4.77 19.99 -20.69
N VAL A 124 4.10 19.38 -21.66
CA VAL A 124 3.56 20.01 -22.86
C VAL A 124 2.06 19.79 -22.86
N GLU A 125 1.28 20.86 -22.71
CA GLU A 125 -0.16 20.78 -22.82
C GLU A 125 -0.59 20.68 -24.28
N ILE A 126 -1.43 19.70 -24.59
CA ILE A 126 -1.99 19.45 -25.90
C ILE A 126 -3.39 20.04 -25.93
N ASP A 127 -3.61 21.00 -26.83
CA ASP A 127 -4.90 21.64 -27.01
C ASP A 127 -5.82 20.74 -27.83
N GLU A 128 -6.62 19.94 -27.14
CA GLU A 128 -7.58 18.98 -27.69
C GLU A 128 -8.62 18.63 -26.63
N ARG A 129 -9.80 18.12 -27.03
CA ARG A 129 -10.73 17.48 -26.09
C ARG A 129 -11.75 16.56 -26.76
N ILE A 130 -11.91 15.36 -26.22
CA ILE A 130 -13.00 14.40 -26.55
C ILE A 130 -13.85 14.15 -25.29
N SER A 131 -15.17 13.95 -25.44
CA SER A 131 -16.08 13.59 -24.34
C SER A 131 -16.04 12.08 -24.03
N VAL A 132 -16.61 11.66 -22.90
CA VAL A 132 -16.74 10.23 -22.54
C VAL A 132 -17.60 9.43 -23.55
N GLU A 133 -18.51 10.11 -24.26
CA GLU A 133 -19.34 9.52 -25.33
C GLU A 133 -18.66 9.53 -26.72
N GLY A 134 -17.49 10.17 -26.85
CA GLY A 134 -16.75 10.29 -28.10
C GLY A 134 -17.09 11.53 -28.93
N GLU A 135 -17.76 12.52 -28.33
CA GLU A 135 -18.00 13.80 -29.00
C GLU A 135 -16.70 14.61 -29.07
N LEU A 136 -16.38 15.15 -30.25
CA LEU A 136 -15.23 16.03 -30.44
C LEU A 136 -15.56 17.43 -29.90
N LEU A 137 -15.14 17.72 -28.67
CA LEU A 137 -15.39 19.00 -28.01
C LEU A 137 -14.38 20.07 -28.44
N ARG A 138 -13.12 19.67 -28.67
CA ARG A 138 -12.07 20.55 -29.21
C ARG A 138 -11.16 19.75 -30.15
N PRO A 139 -10.96 20.20 -31.41
CA PRO A 139 -10.04 19.54 -32.33
C PRO A 139 -8.59 19.66 -31.85
N LEU A 140 -7.77 18.67 -32.17
CA LEU A 140 -6.33 18.71 -31.90
C LEU A 140 -5.64 19.86 -32.67
N ASP A 141 -5.02 20.80 -31.95
CA ASP A 141 -4.09 21.76 -32.54
C ASP A 141 -2.71 21.12 -32.77
N GLU A 142 -2.54 20.53 -33.96
CA GLU A 142 -1.28 19.90 -34.35
C GLU A 142 -0.10 20.88 -34.42
N SER A 143 -0.34 22.16 -34.73
CA SER A 143 0.71 23.16 -34.87
C SER A 143 1.28 23.52 -33.49
N ALA A 144 0.40 23.75 -32.51
CA ALA A 144 0.78 23.97 -31.12
C ALA A 144 1.46 22.74 -30.52
N ALA A 145 0.90 21.54 -30.75
CA ALA A 145 1.49 20.28 -30.29
C ALA A 145 2.92 20.09 -30.84
N ARG A 146 3.13 20.32 -32.14
CA ARG A 146 4.47 20.26 -32.76
C ARG A 146 5.41 21.28 -32.15
N ALA A 147 4.98 22.53 -31.99
CA ALA A 147 5.83 23.58 -31.43
C ALA A 147 6.28 23.26 -30.00
N GLY A 148 5.36 22.78 -29.15
CA GLY A 148 5.65 22.39 -27.77
C GLY A 148 6.63 21.21 -27.69
N LEU A 149 6.39 20.16 -28.49
CA LEU A 149 7.26 18.99 -28.55
C LEU A 149 8.64 19.33 -29.15
N GLN A 150 8.71 20.17 -30.18
CA GLN A 150 9.97 20.61 -30.78
C GLN A 150 10.81 21.40 -29.77
N ALA A 151 10.19 22.33 -29.03
CA ALA A 151 10.88 23.10 -28.00
C ALA A 151 11.45 22.21 -26.89
N ALA A 152 10.74 21.14 -26.50
CA ALA A 152 11.25 20.17 -25.56
C ALA A 152 12.42 19.36 -26.17
N PHE A 153 12.29 18.89 -27.41
CA PHE A 153 13.37 18.18 -28.11
C PHE A 153 14.65 19.02 -28.24
N ASP A 154 14.51 20.29 -28.61
CA ASP A 154 15.61 21.25 -28.75
C ASP A 154 16.30 21.53 -27.41
N SER A 155 15.57 21.36 -26.29
CA SER A 155 16.11 21.45 -24.93
C SER A 155 16.84 20.18 -24.46
N GLY A 156 16.96 19.16 -25.32
CA GLY A 156 17.71 17.93 -25.05
C GLY A 156 16.88 16.69 -24.71
N PHE A 157 15.55 16.82 -24.59
CA PHE A 157 14.70 15.66 -24.27
C PHE A 157 14.60 14.67 -25.43
N ARG A 158 14.65 13.37 -25.11
CA ARG A 158 14.57 12.28 -26.11
C ARG A 158 13.49 11.24 -25.80
N ALA A 159 12.87 11.31 -24.63
CA ALA A 159 11.73 10.50 -24.23
C ALA A 159 10.48 11.35 -24.02
N VAL A 160 9.33 10.87 -24.47
CA VAL A 160 8.01 11.49 -24.25
C VAL A 160 6.96 10.45 -23.90
N ALA A 161 6.16 10.77 -22.87
CA ALA A 161 4.94 10.08 -22.50
C ALA A 161 3.72 10.90 -22.95
N ILE A 162 2.81 10.31 -23.71
CA ILE A 162 1.61 10.98 -24.26
C ILE A 162 0.38 10.41 -23.57
N VAL A 163 -0.39 11.26 -22.89
CA VAL A 163 -1.53 10.88 -22.05
C VAL A 163 -2.67 11.88 -22.25
N LEU A 164 -3.70 11.52 -23.02
CA LEU A 164 -4.86 12.38 -23.26
C LEU A 164 -6.10 11.87 -22.52
N MET A 165 -6.98 12.79 -22.12
CA MET A 165 -8.27 12.47 -21.48
C MET A 165 -9.13 11.61 -22.39
N HIS A 166 -9.66 10.51 -21.84
CA HIS A 166 -10.40 9.47 -22.55
C HIS A 166 -9.60 8.75 -23.66
N GLY A 167 -8.27 8.94 -23.69
CA GLY A 167 -7.37 8.34 -24.69
C GLY A 167 -7.36 6.81 -24.67
N PHE A 168 -7.74 6.18 -23.54
CA PHE A 168 -7.92 4.72 -23.45
C PHE A 168 -9.03 4.18 -24.37
N ARG A 169 -9.98 5.03 -24.77
CA ARG A 169 -11.14 4.68 -25.60
C ARG A 169 -11.11 5.35 -26.97
N PHE A 170 -10.67 6.61 -27.04
CA PHE A 170 -10.61 7.40 -28.27
C PHE A 170 -9.15 7.75 -28.58
N THR A 171 -8.51 6.93 -29.42
CA THR A 171 -7.04 6.88 -29.53
C THR A 171 -6.46 7.80 -30.61
N ASP A 172 -7.29 8.36 -31.49
CA ASP A 172 -6.84 9.07 -32.70
C ASP A 172 -5.94 10.28 -32.40
N HIS A 173 -6.29 11.10 -31.40
CA HIS A 173 -5.48 12.25 -31.01
C HIS A 173 -4.12 11.81 -30.45
N GLU A 174 -4.07 10.79 -29.58
CA GLU A 174 -2.81 10.26 -29.05
C GLU A 174 -1.92 9.71 -30.17
N ALA A 175 -2.51 8.95 -31.10
CA ALA A 175 -1.80 8.41 -32.26
C ALA A 175 -1.19 9.53 -33.13
N ARG A 176 -1.93 10.64 -33.32
CA ARG A 176 -1.44 11.78 -34.10
C ARG A 176 -0.31 12.52 -33.41
N VAL A 177 -0.43 12.79 -32.10
CA VAL A 177 0.65 13.40 -31.31
C VAL A 177 1.90 12.52 -31.30
N ALA A 178 1.72 11.19 -31.22
CA ALA A 178 2.84 10.24 -31.30
C ALA A 178 3.55 10.27 -32.66
N ALA A 179 2.80 10.40 -33.76
CA ALA A 179 3.39 10.59 -35.09
C ALA A 179 4.22 11.88 -35.17
N ILE A 180 3.70 13.00 -34.65
CA ILE A 180 4.44 14.27 -34.57
C ILE A 180 5.73 14.13 -33.77
N ALA A 181 5.70 13.49 -32.60
CA ALA A 181 6.90 13.27 -31.78
C ALA A 181 7.96 12.42 -32.51
N ARG A 182 7.53 11.37 -33.22
CA ARG A 182 8.43 10.52 -34.03
C ARG A 182 9.04 11.30 -35.20
N GLU A 183 8.26 12.15 -35.87
CA GLU A 183 8.74 13.01 -36.96
C GLU A 183 9.77 14.05 -36.49
N ILE A 184 9.64 14.56 -35.25
CA ILE A 184 10.62 15.45 -34.62
C ILE A 184 11.95 14.73 -34.31
N GLY A 185 11.86 13.43 -33.97
CA GLY A 185 13.02 12.58 -33.71
C GLY A 185 13.18 12.10 -32.27
N PHE A 186 12.11 12.13 -31.46
CA PHE A 186 12.12 11.48 -30.13
C PHE A 186 12.48 10.00 -30.26
N ALA A 187 13.47 9.55 -29.49
CA ALA A 187 13.96 8.17 -29.54
C ALA A 187 13.03 7.19 -28.80
N GLN A 188 12.33 7.69 -27.78
CA GLN A 188 11.32 6.95 -27.02
C GLN A 188 10.00 7.73 -27.01
N VAL A 189 8.93 7.08 -27.47
CA VAL A 189 7.55 7.62 -27.47
C VAL A 189 6.65 6.56 -26.86
N SER A 190 6.19 6.80 -25.63
CA SER A 190 5.22 5.94 -24.93
C SER A 190 3.84 6.59 -24.99
N VAL A 191 2.85 5.85 -25.49
CA VAL A 191 1.49 6.36 -25.74
C VAL A 191 0.51 5.64 -24.82
N SER A 192 -0.35 6.39 -24.13
CA SER A 192 -1.06 5.82 -22.98
C SER A 192 -2.01 4.68 -23.33
N HIS A 193 -2.74 4.76 -24.45
CA HIS A 193 -3.58 3.64 -24.90
C HIS A 193 -2.81 2.39 -25.37
N GLU A 194 -1.54 2.53 -25.78
CA GLU A 194 -0.69 1.39 -26.15
C GLU A 194 -0.02 0.75 -24.92
N VAL A 195 0.16 1.52 -23.84
CA VAL A 195 0.89 1.12 -22.64
C VAL A 195 -0.05 0.57 -21.56
N SER A 196 -1.19 1.24 -21.34
CA SER A 196 -2.20 0.85 -20.34
C SER A 196 -3.59 1.26 -20.84
N PRO A 197 -4.30 0.41 -21.63
CA PRO A 197 -5.58 0.73 -22.28
C PRO A 197 -6.79 0.69 -21.32
N LEU A 198 -6.62 1.25 -20.12
CA LEU A 198 -7.62 1.24 -19.04
C LEU A 198 -8.02 2.67 -18.67
N MET A 199 -9.28 2.85 -18.29
CA MET A 199 -9.84 4.10 -17.73
C MET A 199 -9.08 4.50 -16.45
N LYS A 200 -9.00 5.79 -16.13
CA LYS A 200 -8.30 6.51 -15.03
C LYS A 200 -7.05 7.24 -15.53
N LEU A 201 -7.15 8.56 -15.72
CA LEU A 201 -6.08 9.44 -16.23
C LEU A 201 -4.80 9.32 -15.38
N VAL A 202 -4.92 9.37 -14.04
CA VAL A 202 -3.75 9.43 -13.16
C VAL A 202 -2.96 8.13 -13.20
N GLY A 203 -3.63 6.99 -13.00
CA GLY A 203 -2.97 5.68 -13.00
C GLY A 203 -2.43 5.28 -14.39
N ARG A 204 -3.17 5.59 -15.45
CA ARG A 204 -2.72 5.38 -16.84
C ARG A 204 -1.52 6.29 -17.16
N GLY A 205 -1.58 7.54 -16.74
CA GLY A 205 -0.52 8.51 -16.97
C GLY A 205 0.79 8.15 -16.27
N ASP A 206 0.75 7.81 -14.99
CA ASP A 206 1.95 7.40 -14.25
C ASP A 206 2.61 6.16 -14.87
N THR A 207 1.81 5.18 -15.31
CA THR A 207 2.32 3.98 -16.00
C THR A 207 3.01 4.32 -17.32
N THR A 208 2.45 5.26 -18.07
CA THR A 208 2.99 5.73 -19.36
C THR A 208 4.30 6.48 -19.16
N VAL A 209 4.40 7.29 -18.10
CA VAL A 209 5.64 7.99 -17.73
C VAL A 209 6.71 6.99 -17.29
N VAL A 210 6.38 6.00 -16.46
CA VAL A 210 7.33 4.95 -16.06
C VAL A 210 7.91 4.22 -17.28
N ASP A 211 7.05 3.89 -18.25
CA ASP A 211 7.49 3.23 -19.47
C ASP A 211 8.46 4.10 -20.29
N ALA A 212 8.15 5.39 -20.47
CA ALA A 212 9.02 6.34 -21.18
C ALA A 212 10.36 6.56 -20.45
N TYR A 213 10.32 6.62 -19.12
CA TYR A 213 11.47 6.87 -18.24
C TYR A 213 12.45 5.70 -18.21
N LEU A 214 11.94 4.45 -18.20
CA LEU A 214 12.77 3.25 -18.00
C LEU A 214 13.14 2.52 -19.30
N SER A 215 12.31 2.57 -20.34
CA SER A 215 12.58 1.83 -21.59
C SER A 215 13.94 2.15 -22.24
N PRO A 216 14.42 3.42 -22.28
CA PRO A 216 15.73 3.75 -22.84
C PRO A 216 16.89 3.11 -22.05
N ILE A 217 16.80 3.09 -20.72
CA ILE A 217 17.80 2.49 -19.84
C ILE A 217 17.90 0.99 -20.11
N LEU A 218 16.75 0.32 -20.21
CA LEU A 218 16.67 -1.10 -20.50
C LEU A 218 17.22 -1.43 -21.88
N ARG A 219 16.88 -0.64 -22.90
CA ARG A 219 17.39 -0.86 -24.26
C ARG A 219 18.92 -0.75 -24.32
N ARG A 220 19.52 0.26 -23.66
CA ARG A 220 20.98 0.38 -23.55
C ARG A 220 21.62 -0.84 -22.88
N TYR A 221 20.98 -1.38 -21.86
CA TYR A 221 21.46 -2.58 -21.17
C TYR A 221 21.36 -3.83 -22.05
N VAL A 222 20.22 -4.04 -22.69
CA VAL A 222 19.98 -5.10 -23.67
C VAL A 222 21.02 -5.05 -24.80
N ASP A 223 21.23 -3.88 -25.39
CA ASP A 223 22.17 -3.69 -26.51
C ASP A 223 23.62 -3.99 -26.10
N ARG A 224 24.00 -3.65 -24.86
CA ARG A 224 25.32 -3.99 -24.31
C ARG A 224 25.50 -5.50 -24.19
N VAL A 225 24.55 -6.19 -23.55
CA VAL A 225 24.61 -7.65 -23.36
C VAL A 225 24.62 -8.35 -24.73
N ALA A 226 23.78 -7.91 -25.67
CA ALA A 226 23.75 -8.43 -27.04
C ALA A 226 25.09 -8.22 -27.77
N GLY A 227 25.69 -7.04 -27.65
CA GLY A 227 26.99 -6.73 -28.25
C GLY A 227 28.14 -7.57 -27.70
N GLU A 228 28.09 -7.94 -26.41
CA GLU A 228 29.15 -8.69 -25.73
C GLU A 228 29.03 -10.22 -25.85
N LEU A 229 27.81 -10.75 -26.03
CA LEU A 229 27.53 -12.18 -26.18
C LEU A 229 27.39 -12.61 -27.65
N GLY A 230 27.26 -11.67 -28.57
CA GLY A 230 27.17 -11.92 -30.01
C GLY A 230 25.74 -11.89 -30.54
N ALA A 231 25.57 -11.37 -31.76
CA ALA A 231 24.27 -11.06 -32.36
C ALA A 231 23.35 -12.27 -32.62
N ASP A 232 23.91 -13.48 -32.71
CA ASP A 232 23.16 -14.73 -32.92
C ASP A 232 22.62 -15.32 -31.61
N THR A 233 23.01 -14.77 -30.44
CA THR A 233 22.55 -15.24 -29.14
C THR A 233 21.11 -14.81 -28.89
N ARG A 234 20.22 -15.77 -28.57
CA ARG A 234 18.85 -15.45 -28.20
C ARG A 234 18.79 -14.88 -26.78
N LEU A 235 18.40 -13.62 -26.65
CA LEU A 235 18.25 -12.96 -25.35
C LEU A 235 16.77 -12.83 -24.97
N LEU A 236 16.41 -13.46 -23.86
CA LEU A 236 15.06 -13.45 -23.30
C LEU A 236 15.07 -12.79 -21.93
N PHE A 237 14.12 -11.89 -21.69
CA PHE A 237 14.01 -11.16 -20.43
C PHE A 237 12.75 -11.56 -19.67
N MET A 238 12.90 -11.75 -18.36
CA MET A 238 11.79 -11.96 -17.45
C MET A 238 10.97 -10.68 -17.32
N GLN A 239 9.65 -10.82 -17.40
CA GLN A 239 8.69 -9.76 -17.19
C GLN A 239 8.07 -9.85 -15.79
N SER A 240 7.54 -8.73 -15.30
CA SER A 240 6.84 -8.64 -14.01
C SER A 240 5.66 -9.62 -13.88
N ASN A 241 5.06 -10.05 -15.00
CA ASN A 241 3.93 -10.99 -15.03
C ASN A 241 4.35 -12.48 -14.90
N GLY A 242 5.65 -12.77 -14.82
CA GLY A 242 6.21 -14.13 -14.74
C GLY A 242 6.49 -14.82 -16.08
N GLY A 243 6.31 -14.10 -17.20
CA GLY A 243 6.64 -14.58 -18.54
C GLY A 243 8.00 -14.10 -19.04
N LEU A 244 8.56 -14.82 -20.01
CA LEU A 244 9.69 -14.34 -20.81
C LEU A 244 9.21 -13.59 -22.05
N THR A 245 10.00 -12.62 -22.48
CA THR A 245 9.84 -11.92 -23.76
C THR A 245 11.19 -11.73 -24.44
N ASP A 246 11.22 -11.64 -25.77
CA ASP A 246 12.41 -11.23 -26.52
C ASP A 246 12.90 -9.85 -26.08
N ALA A 247 14.23 -9.69 -26.01
CA ALA A 247 14.87 -8.47 -25.54
C ALA A 247 14.42 -7.19 -26.29
N ARG A 248 14.01 -7.29 -27.56
CA ARG A 248 13.54 -6.16 -28.36
C ARG A 248 12.11 -5.73 -28.02
N ALA A 249 11.33 -6.65 -27.45
CA ALA A 249 9.95 -6.43 -27.00
C ALA A 249 9.87 -6.06 -25.50
N PHE A 250 11.00 -6.05 -24.78
CA PHE A 250 11.05 -5.74 -23.36
C PHE A 250 10.85 -4.24 -23.10
N ARG A 251 9.86 -3.91 -22.27
CA ARG A 251 9.43 -2.53 -21.98
C ARG A 251 9.65 -2.15 -20.53
N GLY A 252 9.81 -0.85 -20.28
CA GLY A 252 10.06 -0.28 -18.95
C GLY A 252 9.04 -0.71 -17.90
N LYS A 253 7.75 -0.63 -18.23
CA LYS A 253 6.68 -1.01 -17.30
C LYS A 253 6.67 -2.49 -16.90
N ASP A 254 7.23 -3.36 -17.75
CA ASP A 254 7.18 -4.82 -17.58
C ASP A 254 8.46 -5.37 -16.94
N ALA A 255 9.43 -4.51 -16.62
CA ALA A 255 10.73 -4.92 -16.09
C ALA A 255 10.85 -4.83 -14.57
N ILE A 256 9.94 -4.10 -13.94
CA ILE A 256 9.96 -3.81 -12.50
C ILE A 256 9.64 -5.09 -11.72
N LEU A 257 10.47 -5.44 -10.74
CA LEU A 257 10.37 -6.70 -9.98
C LEU A 257 10.46 -7.98 -10.86
N SER A 258 11.11 -7.90 -12.03
CA SER A 258 11.33 -9.07 -12.90
C SER A 258 12.23 -10.15 -12.28
N GLY A 259 13.21 -9.79 -11.44
CA GLY A 259 14.05 -10.76 -10.73
C GLY A 259 13.23 -11.67 -9.79
N PRO A 260 12.55 -11.08 -8.78
CA PRO A 260 11.65 -11.81 -7.88
C PRO A 260 10.58 -12.62 -8.61
N ALA A 261 10.11 -12.14 -9.76
CA ALA A 261 9.18 -12.88 -10.59
C ALA A 261 9.72 -14.25 -11.06
N GLY A 262 11.01 -14.33 -11.40
CA GLY A 262 11.69 -15.60 -11.65
C GLY A 262 11.64 -16.54 -10.45
N GLY A 263 11.79 -16.01 -9.23
CA GLY A 263 11.68 -16.76 -7.98
C GLY A 263 10.30 -17.39 -7.79
N VAL A 264 9.22 -16.64 -8.06
CA VAL A 264 7.84 -17.16 -8.02
C VAL A 264 7.64 -18.31 -9.00
N VAL A 265 8.14 -18.18 -10.23
CA VAL A 265 8.06 -19.26 -11.24
C VAL A 265 8.83 -20.48 -10.79
N GLY A 266 10.07 -20.30 -10.31
CA GLY A 266 10.91 -21.39 -9.81
C GLY A 266 10.26 -22.13 -8.65
N MET A 267 9.74 -21.39 -7.67
CA MET A 267 8.98 -21.91 -6.55
C MET A 267 7.76 -22.71 -7.01
N ALA A 268 6.89 -22.14 -7.84
CA ALA A 268 5.65 -22.80 -8.26
C ALA A 268 5.91 -24.10 -9.04
N ARG A 269 6.88 -24.07 -9.98
CA ARG A 269 7.24 -25.24 -10.79
C ARG A 269 7.86 -26.36 -9.95
N THR A 270 8.83 -26.03 -9.12
CA THR A 270 9.53 -27.02 -8.28
C THR A 270 8.62 -27.60 -7.20
N ALA A 271 7.74 -26.80 -6.61
CA ALA A 271 6.75 -27.28 -5.66
C ALA A 271 5.73 -28.21 -6.33
N GLY A 272 5.28 -27.87 -7.54
CA GLY A 272 4.40 -28.74 -8.35
C GLY A 272 5.04 -30.09 -8.66
N GLU A 273 6.32 -30.11 -9.02
CA GLU A 273 7.11 -31.35 -9.21
C GLU A 273 7.18 -32.19 -7.93
N ALA A 274 7.33 -31.54 -6.77
CA ALA A 274 7.31 -32.18 -5.45
C ALA A 274 5.89 -32.58 -4.97
N GLY A 275 4.84 -32.31 -5.76
CA GLY A 275 3.46 -32.67 -5.44
C GLY A 275 2.70 -31.66 -4.58
N PHE A 276 3.18 -30.42 -4.47
CA PHE A 276 2.51 -29.34 -3.76
C PHE A 276 1.87 -28.35 -4.75
N ASP A 277 0.55 -28.19 -4.66
CA ASP A 277 -0.25 -27.27 -5.47
C ASP A 277 -0.62 -25.97 -4.75
N ARG A 278 -0.33 -25.89 -3.44
CA ARG A 278 -0.64 -24.76 -2.54
C ARG A 278 0.59 -24.33 -1.77
N VAL A 279 1.15 -23.20 -2.17
CA VAL A 279 2.48 -22.75 -1.74
C VAL A 279 2.45 -21.29 -1.30
N ILE A 280 3.13 -21.01 -0.19
CA ILE A 280 3.55 -19.65 0.16
C ILE A 280 5.04 -19.56 -0.15
N GLY A 281 5.41 -18.64 -1.05
CA GLY A 281 6.80 -18.35 -1.36
C GLY A 281 7.40 -17.40 -0.34
N PHE A 282 8.63 -17.69 0.06
CA PHE A 282 9.41 -16.91 1.02
C PHE A 282 10.84 -16.78 0.53
N ASP A 283 11.16 -15.67 -0.13
CA ASP A 283 12.49 -15.33 -0.62
C ASP A 283 13.17 -14.36 0.33
N MET A 284 14.13 -14.80 1.13
CA MET A 284 14.84 -13.91 2.04
C MET A 284 16.28 -13.69 1.58
N GLY A 285 16.58 -12.43 1.26
CA GLY A 285 17.91 -11.96 0.89
C GLY A 285 18.62 -11.20 2.01
N GLY A 286 19.63 -10.42 1.62
CA GLY A 286 20.37 -9.54 2.52
C GLY A 286 19.62 -8.27 2.89
N THR A 287 18.75 -7.75 2.03
CA THR A 287 18.12 -6.42 2.25
C THR A 287 16.64 -6.54 2.59
N SER A 288 15.95 -7.50 1.98
CA SER A 288 14.50 -7.64 2.03
C SER A 288 14.08 -9.11 2.01
N THR A 289 12.79 -9.33 2.26
CA THR A 289 12.11 -10.59 2.04
C THR A 289 10.96 -10.37 1.06
N ASP A 290 10.89 -11.16 -0.01
CA ASP A 290 9.78 -11.18 -0.95
C ASP A 290 8.85 -12.36 -0.65
N VAL A 291 7.55 -12.08 -0.53
CA VAL A 291 6.53 -13.08 -0.21
C VAL A 291 5.50 -13.15 -1.32
N CYS A 292 5.09 -14.35 -1.73
CA CYS A 292 4.06 -14.57 -2.74
C CYS A 292 3.15 -15.76 -2.39
N HIS A 293 1.99 -15.81 -3.03
CA HIS A 293 1.04 -16.93 -2.93
C HIS A 293 0.89 -17.64 -4.29
N TYR A 294 0.77 -18.97 -4.25
CA TYR A 294 0.46 -19.79 -5.41
C TYR A 294 -0.51 -20.91 -5.02
N ALA A 295 -1.59 -21.05 -5.78
CA ALA A 295 -2.60 -22.11 -5.60
C ALA A 295 -3.10 -22.62 -6.96
N GLY A 296 -2.20 -23.18 -7.78
CA GLY A 296 -2.48 -23.63 -9.15
C GLY A 296 -2.35 -22.54 -10.22
N GLU A 297 -2.47 -21.28 -9.85
CA GLU A 297 -2.31 -20.11 -10.74
C GLU A 297 -1.40 -19.03 -10.12
N TYR A 298 -0.75 -18.23 -10.98
CA TYR A 298 0.03 -17.09 -10.54
C TYR A 298 -0.89 -15.93 -10.17
N GLU A 299 -0.84 -15.51 -8.91
CA GLU A 299 -1.55 -14.31 -8.50
C GLU A 299 -0.94 -13.06 -9.12
N ARG A 300 -1.79 -12.17 -9.64
CA ARG A 300 -1.36 -10.89 -10.21
C ARG A 300 -2.06 -9.71 -9.54
N ALA A 301 -1.31 -8.64 -9.36
CA ALA A 301 -1.82 -7.32 -9.00
C ALA A 301 -1.80 -6.42 -10.24
N PHE A 302 -2.86 -5.62 -10.40
CA PHE A 302 -3.02 -4.74 -11.57
C PHE A 302 -2.86 -3.26 -11.23
N GLU A 303 -3.04 -2.87 -9.98
CA GLU A 303 -2.68 -1.55 -9.48
C GLU A 303 -1.67 -1.76 -8.35
N THR A 304 -0.44 -1.29 -8.54
CA THR A 304 0.63 -1.37 -7.52
C THR A 304 1.30 -0.02 -7.34
N MET A 305 2.00 0.14 -6.23
CA MET A 305 2.85 1.30 -5.98
C MET A 305 4.28 0.82 -5.75
N VAL A 306 5.22 1.26 -6.59
CA VAL A 306 6.64 0.91 -6.48
C VAL A 306 7.44 2.20 -6.42
N ALA A 307 8.31 2.35 -5.41
CA ALA A 307 9.11 3.56 -5.19
C ALA A 307 8.27 4.87 -5.16
N GLY A 308 7.05 4.80 -4.61
CA GLY A 308 6.11 5.92 -4.56
C GLY A 308 5.42 6.26 -5.89
N VAL A 309 5.63 5.47 -6.94
CA VAL A 309 5.03 5.66 -8.27
C VAL A 309 3.90 4.65 -8.45
N ARG A 310 2.73 5.13 -8.89
CA ARG A 310 1.54 4.32 -9.13
C ARG A 310 1.66 3.65 -10.49
N MET A 311 1.30 2.38 -10.58
CA MET A 311 1.44 1.61 -11.82
C MET A 311 0.24 0.73 -12.07
N ARG A 312 -0.16 0.66 -13.34
CA ARG A 312 -1.28 -0.13 -13.85
C ARG A 312 -0.84 -1.10 -14.93
N ALA A 313 -0.10 -2.12 -14.51
CA ALA A 313 0.38 -3.19 -15.37
C ALA A 313 0.25 -4.54 -14.63
N PRO A 314 0.00 -5.66 -15.34
CA PRO A 314 -0.05 -6.98 -14.75
C PRO A 314 1.32 -7.33 -14.16
N MET A 315 1.39 -7.44 -12.84
CA MET A 315 2.59 -7.87 -12.12
C MET A 315 2.22 -9.05 -11.23
N MET A 316 3.13 -10.00 -11.05
CA MET A 316 2.95 -11.01 -10.02
C MET A 316 2.84 -10.33 -8.66
N ASN A 317 1.89 -10.81 -7.87
CA ASN A 317 1.56 -10.23 -6.58
C ASN A 317 2.64 -10.60 -5.55
N ILE A 318 3.73 -9.85 -5.58
CA ILE A 318 4.89 -10.02 -4.71
C ILE A 318 4.87 -8.91 -3.68
N HIS A 319 4.88 -9.29 -2.40
CA HIS A 319 4.91 -8.37 -1.30
C HIS A 319 6.32 -8.35 -0.68
N THR A 320 7.03 -7.25 -0.87
CA THR A 320 8.37 -7.05 -0.32
C THR A 320 8.30 -6.46 1.09
N VAL A 321 9.07 -7.03 2.00
CA VAL A 321 9.22 -6.58 3.39
C VAL A 321 10.64 -6.08 3.59
N ALA A 322 10.81 -4.96 4.29
CA ALA A 322 12.10 -4.43 4.71
C ALA A 322 12.72 -5.22 5.89
N ALA A 323 12.63 -6.55 5.81
CA ALA A 323 13.18 -7.50 6.75
C ALA A 323 14.08 -8.48 5.97
N GLY A 324 15.40 -8.35 6.11
CA GLY A 324 16.40 -9.23 5.51
C GLY A 324 17.58 -9.44 6.47
N GLY A 325 18.61 -10.17 6.04
CA GLY A 325 19.79 -10.40 6.91
C GLY A 325 20.50 -9.11 7.38
N GLY A 326 20.46 -8.06 6.57
CA GLY A 326 21.05 -6.75 6.83
C GLY A 326 20.12 -5.76 7.53
N SER A 327 18.89 -6.13 7.89
CA SER A 327 17.99 -5.23 8.63
C SER A 327 18.61 -4.87 9.98
N ILE A 328 18.69 -3.56 10.26
CA ILE A 328 19.39 -3.01 11.43
C ILE A 328 18.61 -3.31 12.71
N CYS A 329 19.32 -3.75 13.75
CA CYS A 329 18.81 -4.03 15.07
C CYS A 329 19.15 -2.87 16.03
N ALA A 330 18.15 -2.27 16.66
CA ALA A 330 18.33 -1.09 17.52
C ALA A 330 17.43 -1.12 18.77
N PHE A 331 17.79 -0.31 19.77
CA PHE A 331 17.00 -0.05 20.99
C PHE A 331 16.74 1.46 21.09
N ASP A 332 15.52 1.85 21.45
CA ASP A 332 15.10 3.27 21.48
C ASP A 332 14.95 3.85 22.90
N GLY A 333 15.38 3.10 23.92
CA GLY A 333 15.19 3.43 25.33
C GLY A 333 14.03 2.70 26.01
N ALA A 334 13.08 2.13 25.24
CA ALA A 334 11.96 1.36 25.78
C ALA A 334 11.73 0.01 25.08
N ARG A 335 11.90 -0.07 23.75
CA ARG A 335 11.64 -1.27 22.94
C ARG A 335 12.78 -1.60 21.98
N LEU A 336 12.86 -2.87 21.60
CA LEU A 336 13.76 -3.37 20.56
C LEU A 336 13.09 -3.20 19.19
N ARG A 337 13.87 -2.86 18.15
CA ARG A 337 13.38 -2.68 16.77
C ARG A 337 14.28 -3.38 15.76
N VAL A 338 13.67 -3.85 14.67
CA VAL A 338 14.37 -4.42 13.50
C VAL A 338 13.88 -3.75 12.23
N GLY A 339 14.79 -3.13 11.48
CA GLY A 339 14.47 -2.38 10.27
C GLY A 339 13.69 -1.08 10.55
N PRO A 340 13.12 -0.43 9.53
CA PRO A 340 13.15 -0.81 8.10
C PRO A 340 14.49 -0.52 7.42
N ALA A 341 15.40 0.21 8.08
CA ALA A 341 16.73 0.47 7.53
C ALA A 341 17.55 -0.83 7.40
N SER A 342 18.36 -0.91 6.34
CA SER A 342 19.25 -2.03 6.06
C SER A 342 20.69 -1.56 5.91
N ALA A 343 21.63 -2.34 6.42
CA ALA A 343 23.06 -2.13 6.21
C ALA A 343 23.53 -2.57 4.80
N GLY A 344 22.67 -3.24 4.02
CA GLY A 344 22.97 -3.75 2.69
C GLY A 344 24.19 -4.68 2.69
N ALA A 345 25.00 -4.60 1.64
CA ALA A 345 26.32 -5.27 1.59
C ALA A 345 27.48 -4.33 1.98
N VAL A 346 27.24 -3.01 1.94
CA VAL A 346 28.21 -1.97 2.28
C VAL A 346 27.50 -0.85 3.06
N PRO A 347 27.88 -0.56 4.32
CA PRO A 347 28.95 -1.22 5.08
C PRO A 347 28.62 -2.68 5.44
N GLY A 348 27.37 -3.12 5.31
CA GLY A 348 26.93 -4.48 5.64
C GLY A 348 26.79 -4.72 7.15
N PRO A 349 26.41 -5.93 7.58
CA PRO A 349 26.42 -6.35 8.99
C PRO A 349 27.76 -6.09 9.69
N ALA A 350 27.76 -5.95 11.01
CA ALA A 350 28.97 -5.78 11.81
C ALA A 350 29.99 -6.89 11.54
N ALA A 351 29.51 -8.13 11.35
CA ALA A 351 30.33 -9.29 11.03
C ALA A 351 31.08 -9.20 9.69
N TYR A 352 30.75 -8.24 8.78
CA TYR A 352 31.37 -8.12 7.45
C TYR A 352 32.70 -7.35 7.46
N ARG A 353 33.18 -6.88 8.63
CA ARG A 353 34.49 -6.21 8.81
C ARG A 353 34.61 -4.86 8.08
N ARG A 354 33.51 -4.11 7.99
CA ARG A 354 33.45 -2.81 7.30
C ARG A 354 32.84 -1.68 8.15
N GLY A 355 32.76 -1.87 9.46
CA GLY A 355 32.24 -0.85 10.40
C GLY A 355 30.72 -0.68 10.35
N GLY A 356 29.99 -1.72 9.97
CA GLY A 356 28.53 -1.71 9.92
C GLY A 356 27.85 -1.88 11.29
N PRO A 357 26.54 -1.59 11.39
CA PRO A 357 25.75 -1.75 12.61
C PRO A 357 25.39 -3.23 12.87
N LEU A 358 24.82 -3.52 14.05
CA LEU A 358 24.22 -4.83 14.33
C LEU A 358 23.00 -5.09 13.44
N THR A 359 22.91 -6.28 12.86
CA THR A 359 21.77 -6.71 12.01
C THR A 359 21.24 -8.10 12.37
N VAL A 360 20.20 -8.55 11.66
CA VAL A 360 19.64 -9.92 11.79
C VAL A 360 20.69 -11.00 11.53
N THR A 361 21.58 -10.80 10.56
CA THR A 361 22.73 -11.69 10.30
C THR A 361 23.66 -11.75 11.52
N ASP A 362 23.94 -10.62 12.16
CA ASP A 362 24.74 -10.59 13.39
C ASP A 362 24.03 -11.32 14.55
N CYS A 363 22.70 -11.28 14.63
CA CYS A 363 21.94 -12.08 15.59
C CYS A 363 22.19 -13.59 15.36
N ASN A 364 22.15 -14.04 14.11
CA ASN A 364 22.43 -15.44 13.78
C ASN A 364 23.89 -15.84 14.07
N VAL A 365 24.85 -14.92 13.88
CA VAL A 365 26.25 -15.13 14.29
C VAL A 365 26.37 -15.24 15.81
N MET A 366 25.75 -14.31 16.55
CA MET A 366 25.75 -14.28 18.02
C MET A 366 25.18 -15.55 18.64
N LEU A 367 24.10 -16.09 18.07
CA LEU A 367 23.45 -17.31 18.52
C LEU A 367 24.17 -18.60 18.06
N GLY A 368 25.24 -18.47 17.26
CA GLY A 368 25.97 -19.60 16.68
C GLY A 368 25.25 -20.32 15.54
N LYS A 369 24.13 -19.76 15.04
CA LYS A 369 23.37 -20.28 13.90
C LYS A 369 24.16 -20.12 12.59
N LEU A 370 24.94 -19.05 12.46
CA LEU A 370 25.95 -18.86 11.42
C LEU A 370 27.36 -18.97 12.01
N ARG A 371 28.24 -19.71 11.33
CA ARG A 371 29.59 -20.02 11.80
C ARG A 371 30.62 -19.65 10.73
N PRO A 372 31.68 -18.90 11.07
CA PRO A 372 32.68 -18.49 10.09
C PRO A 372 33.36 -19.68 9.40
N GLU A 373 33.57 -20.79 10.11
CA GLU A 373 34.15 -22.04 9.56
C GLU A 373 33.34 -22.64 8.39
N PHE A 374 32.04 -22.33 8.30
CA PHE A 374 31.10 -22.89 7.32
C PHE A 374 30.54 -21.83 6.38
N PHE A 375 31.06 -20.61 6.43
CA PHE A 375 30.66 -19.49 5.60
C PHE A 375 31.80 -19.08 4.66
N PRO A 376 31.52 -18.63 3.42
CA PRO A 376 32.58 -18.17 2.52
C PRO A 376 33.44 -17.04 3.12
N ALA A 377 34.77 -17.18 2.98
CA ALA A 377 35.73 -16.16 3.40
C ALA A 377 35.85 -15.08 2.31
N VAL A 378 34.86 -14.19 2.22
CA VAL A 378 34.75 -13.15 1.18
C VAL A 378 34.68 -11.73 1.74
N PHE A 379 35.02 -11.56 3.03
CA PHE A 379 34.86 -10.30 3.76
C PHE A 379 36.17 -9.54 3.97
N GLY A 380 36.06 -8.35 4.55
CA GLY A 380 37.19 -7.45 4.78
C GLY A 380 37.70 -6.75 3.50
N PRO A 381 38.79 -5.97 3.62
CA PRO A 381 39.33 -5.17 2.50
C PRO A 381 39.91 -6.02 1.36
N GLY A 382 40.37 -7.25 1.64
CA GLY A 382 40.94 -8.18 0.66
C GLY A 382 39.96 -9.17 0.04
N ALA A 383 38.68 -9.16 0.48
CA ALA A 383 37.65 -10.12 0.07
C ALA A 383 38.03 -11.60 0.27
N ASP A 384 38.77 -11.88 1.34
CA ASP A 384 39.37 -13.20 1.64
C ASP A 384 39.24 -13.60 3.12
N GLN A 385 38.52 -12.82 3.93
CA GLN A 385 38.40 -13.03 5.38
C GLN A 385 37.05 -13.64 5.78
N PRO A 386 37.00 -14.41 6.89
CA PRO A 386 35.75 -14.96 7.43
C PRO A 386 34.94 -13.89 8.21
N LEU A 387 33.71 -14.23 8.59
CA LEU A 387 32.85 -13.40 9.45
C LEU A 387 33.55 -13.02 10.77
N ASP A 388 33.26 -11.83 11.29
CA ASP A 388 33.83 -11.31 12.54
C ASP A 388 32.92 -11.54 13.75
N ILE A 389 33.20 -12.59 14.53
CA ILE A 389 32.46 -12.89 15.76
C ILE A 389 32.76 -11.86 16.87
N GLU A 390 33.98 -11.33 16.92
CA GLU A 390 34.40 -10.42 17.99
C GLU A 390 33.62 -9.10 17.88
N ALA A 391 33.55 -8.53 16.68
CA ALA A 391 32.77 -7.33 16.41
C ALA A 391 31.29 -7.47 16.81
N VAL A 392 30.68 -8.64 16.52
CA VAL A 392 29.30 -8.94 16.90
C VAL A 392 29.13 -9.03 18.42
N THR A 393 30.05 -9.73 19.09
CA THR A 393 30.00 -9.93 20.54
C THR A 393 30.15 -8.62 21.29
N GLU A 394 31.08 -7.76 20.86
CA GLU A 394 31.26 -6.42 21.41
C GLU A 394 30.03 -5.54 21.22
N GLY A 395 29.43 -5.56 20.02
CA GLY A 395 28.21 -4.81 19.72
C GLY A 395 27.04 -5.19 20.63
N PHE A 396 26.75 -6.49 20.78
CA PHE A 396 25.66 -6.94 21.66
C PHE A 396 25.95 -6.70 23.15
N ALA A 397 27.21 -6.75 23.58
CA ALA A 397 27.58 -6.41 24.95
C ALA A 397 27.33 -4.92 25.25
N ALA A 398 27.64 -4.03 24.30
CA ALA A 398 27.34 -2.60 24.42
C ALA A 398 25.83 -2.36 24.51
N LEU A 399 25.05 -3.00 23.64
CA LEU A 399 23.59 -2.89 23.65
C LEU A 399 22.95 -3.43 24.93
N ALA A 400 23.47 -4.52 25.49
CA ALA A 400 23.00 -5.06 26.77
C ALA A 400 23.23 -4.07 27.93
N ALA A 401 24.37 -3.37 27.93
CA ALA A 401 24.65 -2.35 28.92
C ALA A 401 23.72 -1.13 28.79
N GLU A 402 23.38 -0.76 27.56
CA GLU A 402 22.42 0.31 27.27
C GLU A 402 21.01 -0.01 27.79
N ILE A 403 20.50 -1.22 27.50
CA ILE A 403 19.19 -1.68 27.96
C ILE A 403 19.13 -1.69 29.49
N LEU A 404 20.15 -2.25 30.17
CA LEU A 404 20.21 -2.28 31.63
C LEU A 404 20.19 -0.86 32.23
N ALA A 405 20.88 0.09 31.59
CA ALA A 405 20.90 1.48 32.04
C ALA A 405 19.53 2.16 31.87
N ALA A 406 18.78 1.84 30.81
CA ALA A 406 17.50 2.46 30.51
C ALA A 406 16.31 1.84 31.27
N THR A 407 16.26 0.51 31.38
CA THR A 407 15.10 -0.21 31.93
C THR A 407 15.31 -0.72 33.35
N GLY A 408 16.56 -0.81 33.81
CA GLY A 408 16.92 -1.47 35.06
C GLY A 408 16.86 -3.00 35.01
N GLU A 409 16.50 -3.60 33.86
CA GLU A 409 16.45 -5.04 33.67
C GLU A 409 17.68 -5.54 32.90
N ALA A 410 18.37 -6.54 33.47
CA ALA A 410 19.52 -7.15 32.84
C ALA A 410 19.08 -8.18 31.79
N MET A 411 19.44 -7.95 30.52
CA MET A 411 19.29 -8.91 29.43
C MET A 411 20.67 -9.42 29.00
N SER A 412 20.80 -10.72 28.73
CA SER A 412 22.04 -11.25 28.16
C SER A 412 22.15 -10.88 26.67
N PRO A 413 23.37 -10.67 26.14
CA PRO A 413 23.61 -10.45 24.71
C PRO A 413 22.89 -11.47 23.79
N GLU A 414 22.85 -12.75 24.17
CA GLU A 414 22.16 -13.80 23.41
C GLU A 414 20.63 -13.69 23.50
N ALA A 415 20.09 -13.27 24.65
CA ALA A 415 18.66 -13.05 24.81
C ALA A 415 18.18 -11.86 23.95
N ILE A 416 19.01 -10.82 23.82
CA ILE A 416 18.74 -9.67 22.96
C ILE A 416 18.75 -10.09 21.48
N ALA A 417 19.78 -10.84 21.06
CA ALA A 417 19.86 -11.38 19.70
C ALA A 417 18.67 -12.28 19.35
N GLU A 418 18.24 -13.15 20.29
CA GLU A 418 17.06 -14.00 20.12
C GLU A 418 15.77 -13.17 20.02
N GLY A 419 15.64 -12.11 20.83
CA GLY A 419 14.53 -11.16 20.77
C GLY A 419 14.42 -10.43 19.43
N PHE A 420 15.55 -9.98 18.85
CA PHE A 420 15.55 -9.40 17.50
C PHE A 420 15.12 -10.40 16.43
N ILE A 421 15.54 -11.67 16.52
CA ILE A 421 15.05 -12.70 15.59
C ILE A 421 13.54 -12.89 15.75
N THR A 422 13.01 -12.90 16.97
CA THR A 422 11.56 -12.97 17.20
C THR A 422 10.82 -11.82 16.52
N ILE A 423 11.31 -10.59 16.67
CA ILE A 423 10.72 -9.40 16.02
C ILE A 423 10.81 -9.51 14.48
N ALA A 424 11.97 -9.92 13.95
CA ALA A 424 12.16 -10.11 12.52
C ALA A 424 11.19 -11.17 11.95
N VAL A 425 11.04 -12.30 12.66
CA VAL A 425 10.12 -13.40 12.30
C VAL A 425 8.67 -12.94 12.33
N GLU A 426 8.25 -12.19 13.34
CA GLU A 426 6.87 -11.68 13.40
C GLU A 426 6.61 -10.62 12.32
N ASN A 427 7.58 -9.77 11.98
CA ASN A 427 7.48 -8.84 10.85
C ASN A 427 7.33 -9.59 9.51
N MET A 428 8.10 -10.65 9.29
CA MET A 428 7.99 -11.50 8.11
C MET A 428 6.65 -12.27 8.07
N ALA A 429 6.22 -12.84 9.20
CA ALA A 429 4.95 -13.55 9.32
C ALA A 429 3.75 -12.61 9.12
N LYS A 430 3.82 -11.36 9.61
CA LYS A 430 2.81 -10.32 9.36
C LYS A 430 2.61 -10.09 7.86
N ALA A 431 3.68 -10.03 7.07
CA ALA A 431 3.57 -9.85 5.63
C ALA A 431 2.96 -11.07 4.91
N VAL A 432 3.32 -12.28 5.33
CA VAL A 432 2.68 -13.51 4.82
C VAL A 432 1.19 -13.54 5.17
N ARG A 433 0.83 -13.16 6.40
CA ARG A 433 -0.56 -12.98 6.83
C ARG A 433 -1.26 -11.94 5.95
N GLN A 434 -0.64 -10.80 5.69
CA GLN A 434 -1.23 -9.73 4.87
C GLN A 434 -1.62 -10.22 3.47
N ILE A 435 -0.77 -10.98 2.77
CA ILE A 435 -1.10 -11.47 1.42
C ILE A 435 -2.13 -12.61 1.43
N SER A 436 -2.28 -13.34 2.53
CA SER A 436 -3.19 -14.49 2.62
C SER A 436 -4.56 -14.12 3.18
N ILE A 437 -4.58 -13.32 4.24
CA ILE A 437 -5.77 -12.91 4.97
C ILE A 437 -6.63 -11.95 4.15
N GLN A 438 -6.03 -10.95 3.47
CA GLN A 438 -6.76 -10.04 2.57
C GLN A 438 -7.57 -10.78 1.49
N ARG A 439 -7.27 -12.06 1.27
CA ARG A 439 -7.88 -12.90 0.23
C ARG A 439 -8.64 -14.12 0.78
N GLY A 440 -8.72 -14.29 2.10
CA GLY A 440 -9.43 -15.40 2.74
C GLY A 440 -8.76 -16.76 2.59
N TYR A 441 -7.41 -16.81 2.61
CA TYR A 441 -6.65 -18.06 2.54
C TYR A 441 -6.28 -18.58 3.94
N ASP A 442 -6.58 -19.86 4.19
CA ASP A 442 -6.08 -20.60 5.36
C ASP A 442 -4.67 -21.15 5.06
N VAL A 443 -3.65 -20.38 5.41
CA VAL A 443 -2.23 -20.71 5.13
C VAL A 443 -1.72 -21.93 5.87
N THR A 444 -2.39 -22.37 6.95
CA THR A 444 -1.95 -23.53 7.74
C THR A 444 -1.93 -24.84 6.92
N ARG A 445 -2.68 -24.86 5.80
CA ARG A 445 -2.78 -25.97 4.85
C ARG A 445 -1.77 -25.93 3.71
N TYR A 446 -0.92 -24.90 3.66
CA TYR A 446 0.03 -24.66 2.58
C TYR A 446 1.41 -25.17 2.98
N VAL A 447 2.28 -25.38 2.00
CA VAL A 447 3.72 -25.53 2.22
C VAL A 447 4.41 -24.17 2.12
N LEU A 448 5.35 -23.89 3.02
CA LEU A 448 6.20 -22.70 2.92
C LEU A 448 7.42 -23.06 2.07
N ALA A 449 7.48 -22.57 0.84
CA ALA A 449 8.62 -22.76 -0.05
C ALA A 449 9.64 -21.64 0.19
N CYS A 450 10.72 -21.98 0.90
CA CYS A 450 11.74 -21.03 1.30
C CYS A 450 12.92 -21.04 0.34
N PHE A 451 13.32 -19.86 -0.10
CA PHE A 451 14.46 -19.63 -0.98
C PHE A 451 15.15 -18.30 -0.65
N GLY A 452 16.17 -17.95 -1.43
CA GLY A 452 17.08 -16.87 -1.09
C GLY A 452 18.16 -17.31 -0.09
N GLY A 453 19.29 -16.61 -0.08
CA GLY A 453 20.47 -17.00 0.71
C GLY A 453 20.27 -17.01 2.24
N ALA A 454 19.27 -16.27 2.73
CA ALA A 454 18.92 -16.21 4.15
C ALA A 454 17.60 -16.94 4.49
N GLY A 455 16.83 -17.42 3.51
CA GLY A 455 15.51 -18.03 3.74
C GLY A 455 15.54 -19.23 4.67
N GLY A 456 16.49 -20.16 4.44
CA GLY A 456 16.68 -21.35 5.26
C GLY A 456 17.06 -21.06 6.72
N GLN A 457 17.52 -19.84 7.03
CA GLN A 457 17.94 -19.46 8.39
C GLN A 457 16.75 -19.22 9.33
N HIS A 458 15.60 -18.83 8.76
CA HIS A 458 14.41 -18.43 9.52
C HIS A 458 13.16 -19.27 9.18
N ALA A 459 13.25 -20.16 8.19
CA ALA A 459 12.13 -20.93 7.64
C ALA A 459 11.25 -21.64 8.70
N CYS A 460 11.85 -22.40 9.62
CA CYS A 460 11.10 -23.10 10.68
C CYS A 460 10.37 -22.12 11.61
N LEU A 461 11.03 -21.03 12.01
CA LEU A 461 10.45 -20.05 12.93
C LEU A 461 9.30 -19.26 12.28
N VAL A 462 9.45 -18.90 11.01
CA VAL A 462 8.38 -18.26 10.22
C VAL A 462 7.20 -19.22 10.04
N ALA A 463 7.46 -20.48 9.70
CA ALA A 463 6.40 -21.50 9.60
C ALA A 463 5.67 -21.70 10.94
N ASP A 464 6.40 -21.78 12.05
CA ASP A 464 5.82 -21.89 13.39
C ASP A 464 4.96 -20.66 13.74
N ALA A 465 5.41 -19.43 13.42
CA ALA A 465 4.66 -18.19 13.63
C ALA A 465 3.39 -18.08 12.76
N LEU A 466 3.32 -18.85 11.68
CA LEU A 466 2.16 -18.93 10.77
C LEU A 466 1.27 -20.15 11.04
N GLY A 467 1.64 -21.02 11.98
CA GLY A 467 0.96 -22.30 12.22
C GLY A 467 1.09 -23.30 11.07
N MET A 468 2.08 -23.12 10.19
CA MET A 468 2.36 -24.03 9.08
C MET A 468 3.20 -25.20 9.56
N THR A 469 2.91 -26.40 9.07
CA THR A 469 3.56 -27.64 9.54
C THR A 469 4.61 -28.20 8.59
N LYS A 470 4.78 -27.56 7.42
CA LYS A 470 5.62 -28.07 6.34
C LYS A 470 6.35 -26.93 5.63
N VAL A 471 7.65 -27.12 5.42
CA VAL A 471 8.53 -26.22 4.68
C VAL A 471 9.23 -27.02 3.57
N MET A 472 9.44 -26.40 2.42
CA MET A 472 10.19 -26.97 1.29
C MET A 472 11.38 -26.07 0.96
N ILE A 473 12.57 -26.65 0.81
CA ILE A 473 13.80 -25.95 0.39
C ILE A 473 14.46 -26.72 -0.77
N HIS A 474 14.36 -26.15 -1.96
CA HIS A 474 14.93 -26.70 -3.20
C HIS A 474 16.47 -26.71 -3.18
N PRO A 475 17.18 -27.64 -3.86
CA PRO A 475 18.65 -27.64 -3.96
C PRO A 475 19.26 -26.34 -4.47
N PHE A 476 18.51 -25.63 -5.32
CA PHE A 476 18.90 -24.33 -5.86
C PHE A 476 18.23 -23.17 -5.13
N ALA A 477 17.81 -23.32 -3.88
CA ALA A 477 17.14 -22.27 -3.09
C ALA A 477 17.90 -20.92 -3.14
N GLY A 478 19.23 -20.93 -3.04
CA GLY A 478 20.03 -19.70 -3.08
C GLY A 478 20.23 -19.08 -4.47
N VAL A 479 19.73 -19.72 -5.55
CA VAL A 479 19.73 -19.23 -6.95
C VAL A 479 18.39 -19.52 -7.65
N LEU A 480 17.30 -19.67 -6.89
CA LEU A 480 16.03 -20.21 -7.39
C LEU A 480 15.39 -19.28 -8.43
N SER A 481 15.59 -17.98 -8.28
CA SER A 481 15.12 -16.97 -9.24
C SER A 481 15.72 -17.18 -10.63
N ALA A 482 17.03 -17.40 -10.71
CA ALA A 482 17.70 -17.73 -11.96
C ALA A 482 17.21 -19.07 -12.53
N TYR A 483 17.03 -20.09 -11.68
CA TYR A 483 16.47 -21.38 -12.10
C TYR A 483 15.05 -21.25 -12.67
N GLY A 484 14.19 -20.46 -12.00
CA GLY A 484 12.82 -20.21 -12.43
C GLY A 484 12.73 -19.45 -13.75
N MET A 485 13.69 -18.57 -14.07
CA MET A 485 13.80 -17.97 -15.42
C MET A 485 14.08 -19.03 -16.48
N GLY A 486 14.85 -20.07 -16.15
CA GLY A 486 15.05 -21.24 -16.99
C GLY A 486 13.75 -21.96 -17.34
N LEU A 487 12.87 -22.12 -16.35
CA LEU A 487 11.59 -22.84 -16.42
C LEU A 487 10.42 -21.99 -16.95
N ALA A 488 10.63 -20.69 -17.14
CA ALA A 488 9.57 -19.78 -17.53
C ALA A 488 9.18 -19.95 -19.02
N ASP A 489 7.88 -19.81 -19.26
CA ASP A 489 7.28 -19.81 -20.59
C ASP A 489 7.26 -18.38 -21.17
N LEU A 490 7.10 -18.28 -22.49
CA LEU A 490 6.78 -16.99 -23.10
C LEU A 490 5.33 -16.64 -22.80
N ARG A 491 5.06 -15.42 -22.34
CA ARG A 491 3.69 -14.98 -22.04
C ARG A 491 3.45 -13.58 -22.58
N LEU A 492 2.41 -13.42 -23.38
CA LEU A 492 1.93 -12.11 -23.80
C LEU A 492 0.47 -11.96 -23.39
N ILE A 493 0.11 -10.77 -22.90
CA ILE A 493 -1.25 -10.43 -22.50
C ILE A 493 -1.75 -9.30 -23.40
N ARG A 494 -3.00 -9.39 -23.82
CA ARG A 494 -3.76 -8.31 -24.46
C ARG A 494 -5.07 -8.10 -23.72
N GLU A 495 -5.43 -6.85 -23.54
CA GLU A 495 -6.59 -6.45 -22.76
C GLU A 495 -7.44 -5.46 -23.55
N ALA A 496 -8.76 -5.59 -23.42
CA ALA A 496 -9.72 -4.63 -23.95
C ALA A 496 -10.71 -4.24 -22.85
N THR A 497 -10.98 -2.94 -22.75
CA THR A 497 -12.02 -2.40 -21.87
C THR A 497 -13.40 -2.75 -22.45
N VAL A 498 -14.27 -3.36 -21.64
CA VAL A 498 -15.65 -3.74 -22.01
C VAL A 498 -16.67 -2.80 -21.36
N GLU A 499 -16.55 -2.59 -20.04
CA GLU A 499 -17.42 -1.74 -19.19
C GLU A 499 -18.93 -1.83 -19.51
N ARG A 500 -19.47 -3.06 -19.57
CA ARG A 500 -20.90 -3.33 -19.84
C ARG A 500 -21.47 -4.39 -18.89
N PRO A 501 -22.79 -4.42 -18.63
CA PRO A 501 -23.42 -5.51 -17.91
C PRO A 501 -23.12 -6.88 -18.55
N LEU A 502 -22.83 -7.89 -17.72
CA LEU A 502 -22.48 -9.24 -18.17
C LEU A 502 -23.56 -9.83 -19.09
N ALA A 503 -24.84 -9.63 -18.76
CA ALA A 503 -25.97 -10.09 -19.56
C ALA A 503 -26.01 -9.45 -20.97
N GLU A 504 -25.53 -8.21 -21.11
CA GLU A 504 -25.47 -7.51 -22.40
C GLU A 504 -24.23 -7.88 -23.21
N ALA A 505 -23.08 -8.05 -22.52
CA ALA A 505 -21.81 -8.37 -23.14
C ALA A 505 -21.69 -9.85 -23.57
N ALA A 506 -22.39 -10.78 -22.89
CA ALA A 506 -22.25 -12.22 -23.09
C ALA A 506 -22.35 -12.68 -24.56
N GLY A 507 -23.16 -11.99 -25.38
CA GLY A 507 -23.35 -12.33 -26.79
C GLY A 507 -22.16 -12.07 -27.71
N ASP A 508 -21.26 -11.13 -27.36
CA ASP A 508 -20.12 -10.74 -28.22
C ASP A 508 -18.73 -11.02 -27.61
N LEU A 509 -18.64 -11.32 -26.30
CA LEU A 509 -17.37 -11.56 -25.59
C LEU A 509 -16.51 -12.66 -26.23
N ALA A 510 -17.12 -13.76 -26.68
CA ALA A 510 -16.37 -14.84 -27.34
C ALA A 510 -15.72 -14.38 -28.67
N GLY A 511 -16.42 -13.53 -29.43
CA GLY A 511 -15.89 -12.96 -30.67
C GLY A 511 -14.76 -11.97 -30.41
N GLN A 512 -14.91 -11.11 -29.40
CA GLN A 512 -13.85 -10.18 -28.98
C GLN A 512 -12.62 -10.94 -28.46
N ALA A 513 -12.83 -12.00 -27.68
CA ALA A 513 -11.75 -12.84 -27.16
C ALA A 513 -10.98 -13.52 -28.30
N GLN A 514 -11.69 -14.00 -29.33
CA GLN A 514 -11.06 -14.59 -30.51
C GLN A 514 -10.23 -13.56 -31.30
N ALA A 515 -10.70 -12.31 -31.42
CA ALA A 515 -9.94 -11.24 -32.08
C ALA A 515 -8.64 -10.93 -31.31
N LEU A 516 -8.73 -10.80 -29.98
CA LEU A 516 -7.56 -10.61 -29.12
C LEU A 516 -6.62 -11.81 -29.16
N ALA A 517 -7.15 -13.05 -29.19
CA ALA A 517 -6.37 -14.28 -29.32
C ALA A 517 -5.52 -14.29 -30.59
N VAL A 518 -6.10 -13.92 -31.73
CA VAL A 518 -5.37 -13.81 -33.01
C VAL A 518 -4.27 -12.76 -32.92
N GLU A 519 -4.55 -11.60 -32.33
CA GLU A 519 -3.56 -10.53 -32.15
C GLU A 519 -2.39 -10.98 -31.26
N VAL A 520 -2.68 -11.56 -30.10
CA VAL A 520 -1.67 -11.94 -29.11
C VAL A 520 -0.83 -13.13 -29.60
N GLU A 521 -1.41 -14.10 -30.30
CA GLU A 521 -0.67 -15.19 -30.94
C GLU A 521 0.26 -14.67 -32.04
N ALA A 522 -0.22 -13.74 -32.87
CA ALA A 522 0.60 -13.13 -33.91
C ALA A 522 1.79 -12.38 -33.31
N ALA A 523 1.55 -11.64 -32.22
CA ALA A 523 2.61 -10.94 -31.47
C ALA A 523 3.62 -11.91 -30.84
N LEU A 524 3.16 -13.04 -30.28
CA LEU A 524 4.04 -14.07 -29.71
C LEU A 524 4.92 -14.71 -30.81
N ARG A 525 4.33 -15.09 -31.95
CA ARG A 525 5.07 -15.67 -33.08
C ARG A 525 6.06 -14.68 -33.71
N ALA A 526 5.74 -13.39 -33.72
CA ALA A 526 6.62 -12.34 -34.25
C ALA A 526 7.94 -12.20 -33.48
N GLN A 527 8.02 -12.68 -32.23
CA GLN A 527 9.27 -12.71 -31.48
C GLN A 527 10.26 -13.76 -31.99
N ALA A 528 9.83 -14.67 -32.88
CA ALA A 528 10.67 -15.72 -33.47
C ALA A 528 11.38 -16.64 -32.45
N VAL A 529 10.77 -16.83 -31.28
CA VAL A 529 11.26 -17.75 -30.24
C VAL A 529 10.63 -19.14 -30.46
N PRO A 530 11.43 -20.22 -30.57
CA PRO A 530 10.92 -21.58 -30.65
C PRO A 530 10.06 -21.95 -29.42
N VAL A 531 8.85 -22.43 -29.67
CA VAL A 531 7.90 -22.92 -28.66
C VAL A 531 7.40 -24.30 -29.07
N ALA A 532 7.17 -25.17 -28.09
CA ALA A 532 6.66 -26.52 -28.31
C ALA A 532 5.15 -26.52 -28.63
N SER A 533 4.41 -25.66 -27.95
CA SER A 533 2.98 -25.44 -28.14
C SER A 533 2.61 -24.02 -27.73
N VAL A 534 1.45 -23.55 -28.22
CA VAL A 534 0.85 -22.28 -27.82
C VAL A 534 -0.52 -22.56 -27.25
N GLU A 535 -0.77 -22.06 -26.05
CA GLU A 535 -2.07 -22.07 -25.37
C GLU A 535 -2.60 -20.63 -25.27
N THR A 536 -3.92 -20.46 -25.39
CA THR A 536 -4.57 -19.16 -25.16
C THR A 536 -5.59 -19.27 -24.03
N LEU A 537 -5.49 -18.38 -23.04
CA LEU A 537 -6.40 -18.29 -21.90
C LEU A 537 -7.18 -16.98 -21.96
N ALA A 538 -8.51 -17.06 -21.91
CA ALA A 538 -9.38 -15.90 -21.88
C ALA A 538 -10.05 -15.75 -20.51
N THR A 539 -10.00 -14.56 -19.94
CA THR A 539 -10.54 -14.23 -18.62
C THR A 539 -11.30 -12.91 -18.65
N LEU A 540 -12.26 -12.78 -17.74
CA LEU A 540 -13.06 -11.59 -17.53
C LEU A 540 -12.72 -10.98 -16.17
N ARG A 541 -12.65 -9.65 -16.11
CA ARG A 541 -12.74 -8.91 -14.85
C ARG A 541 -14.18 -8.53 -14.60
N VAL A 542 -14.78 -9.11 -13.57
CA VAL A 542 -16.20 -8.96 -13.26
C VAL A 542 -16.36 -8.34 -11.89
N LYS A 543 -17.26 -7.37 -11.75
CA LYS A 543 -17.61 -6.71 -10.49
C LYS A 543 -19.12 -6.63 -10.33
N TYR A 544 -19.61 -6.49 -9.10
CA TYR A 544 -21.01 -6.11 -8.89
C TYR A 544 -21.23 -4.68 -9.40
N ALA A 545 -22.38 -4.43 -10.03
CA ALA A 545 -22.77 -3.09 -10.44
C ALA A 545 -22.76 -2.15 -9.22
N GLY A 546 -22.03 -1.04 -9.34
CA GLY A 546 -21.82 -0.08 -8.25
C GLY A 546 -20.54 -0.30 -7.45
N THR A 547 -19.85 -1.44 -7.54
CA THR A 547 -18.55 -1.68 -6.89
C THR A 547 -17.38 -1.45 -7.86
N ASP A 548 -16.16 -1.27 -7.34
CA ASP A 548 -14.94 -1.00 -8.13
C ASP A 548 -13.87 -2.11 -8.01
N THR A 549 -14.18 -3.20 -7.31
CA THR A 549 -13.26 -4.33 -7.10
C THR A 549 -13.64 -5.47 -8.04
N PRO A 550 -12.99 -5.61 -9.21
CA PRO A 550 -13.19 -6.77 -10.05
C PRO A 550 -12.57 -8.03 -9.43
N LEU A 551 -13.21 -9.17 -9.67
CA LEU A 551 -12.63 -10.49 -9.53
C LEU A 551 -12.35 -11.04 -10.94
N VAL A 552 -11.22 -11.72 -11.09
CA VAL A 552 -10.86 -12.39 -12.34
C VAL A 552 -11.61 -13.71 -12.38
N VAL A 553 -12.44 -13.90 -13.41
CA VAL A 553 -13.17 -15.16 -13.65
C VAL A 553 -12.83 -15.70 -15.05
N PRO A 554 -12.84 -17.02 -15.26
CA PRO A 554 -12.70 -17.59 -16.59
C PRO A 554 -13.79 -17.09 -17.55
N LEU A 555 -13.47 -16.95 -18.84
CA LEU A 555 -14.49 -16.69 -19.86
C LEU A 555 -15.37 -17.94 -20.05
N THR A 556 -16.58 -17.91 -19.53
CA THR A 556 -17.63 -18.93 -19.72
C THR A 556 -18.92 -18.28 -20.23
N ASP A 557 -20.03 -19.01 -20.22
CA ASP A 557 -21.36 -18.40 -20.34
C ASP A 557 -21.70 -17.52 -19.11
N GLU A 558 -22.78 -16.74 -19.22
CA GLU A 558 -23.22 -15.82 -18.16
C GLU A 558 -23.40 -16.53 -16.81
N ALA A 559 -24.03 -17.71 -16.83
CA ALA A 559 -24.33 -18.48 -15.62
C ALA A 559 -23.05 -18.98 -14.93
N GLY A 560 -22.09 -19.52 -15.69
CA GLY A 560 -20.81 -19.96 -15.17
C GLY A 560 -19.98 -18.81 -14.59
N ALA A 561 -19.91 -17.68 -15.31
CA ALA A 561 -19.11 -16.54 -14.90
C ALA A 561 -19.66 -15.92 -13.60
N ARG A 562 -20.99 -15.85 -13.48
CA ARG A 562 -21.66 -15.42 -12.24
C ARG A 562 -21.38 -16.37 -11.08
N ALA A 563 -21.54 -17.68 -11.28
CA ALA A 563 -21.34 -18.66 -10.21
C ALA A 563 -19.90 -18.61 -9.65
N THR A 564 -18.89 -18.57 -10.53
CA THR A 564 -17.49 -18.42 -10.12
C THR A 564 -17.24 -17.10 -9.41
N PHE A 565 -17.78 -15.99 -9.94
CA PHE A 565 -17.67 -14.69 -9.29
C PHE A 565 -18.26 -14.70 -7.86
N GLU A 566 -19.46 -15.25 -7.70
CA GLU A 566 -20.16 -15.31 -6.41
C GLU A 566 -19.44 -16.20 -5.38
N GLU A 567 -18.89 -17.35 -5.81
CA GLU A 567 -18.06 -18.20 -4.95
C GLU A 567 -16.80 -17.46 -4.46
N MET A 568 -16.08 -16.82 -5.38
CA MET A 568 -14.88 -16.04 -5.05
C MET A 568 -15.22 -14.84 -4.15
N HIS A 569 -16.34 -14.16 -4.40
CA HIS A 569 -16.80 -13.03 -3.60
C HIS A 569 -17.18 -13.48 -2.17
N GLN A 570 -17.89 -14.61 -2.03
CA GLN A 570 -18.21 -15.20 -0.72
C GLN A 570 -16.96 -15.54 0.07
N ARG A 571 -15.96 -16.16 -0.57
CA ARG A 571 -14.71 -16.55 0.08
C ARG A 571 -13.88 -15.35 0.51
N ARG A 572 -13.79 -14.31 -0.33
CA ARG A 572 -12.95 -13.14 -0.09
C ARG A 572 -13.58 -12.13 0.86
N PHE A 573 -14.90 -11.94 0.78
CA PHE A 573 -15.60 -10.87 1.49
C PHE A 573 -16.66 -11.35 2.48
N GLY A 574 -16.95 -12.65 2.54
CA GLY A 574 -17.89 -13.25 3.50
C GLY A 574 -19.37 -13.16 3.11
N PHE A 575 -19.72 -12.62 1.94
CA PHE A 575 -21.10 -12.51 1.48
C PHE A 575 -21.22 -12.55 -0.05
N THR A 576 -22.46 -12.67 -0.57
CA THR A 576 -22.82 -12.49 -1.99
C THR A 576 -24.04 -11.57 -2.12
N SER A 577 -24.22 -10.98 -3.30
CA SER A 577 -25.36 -10.12 -3.65
C SER A 577 -26.04 -10.63 -4.93
N PRO A 578 -26.76 -11.76 -4.88
CA PRO A 578 -27.26 -12.45 -6.07
C PRO A 578 -28.25 -11.62 -6.90
N THR A 579 -28.89 -10.62 -6.29
CA THR A 579 -29.80 -9.69 -6.98
C THR A 579 -29.10 -8.56 -7.72
N THR A 580 -27.80 -8.34 -7.47
CA THR A 580 -27.04 -7.26 -8.11
C THR A 580 -26.53 -7.70 -9.48
N ALA A 581 -26.66 -6.81 -10.48
CA ALA A 581 -26.11 -7.04 -11.82
C ALA A 581 -24.57 -7.14 -11.76
N LEU A 582 -23.98 -7.90 -12.69
CA LEU A 582 -22.52 -7.97 -12.85
C LEU A 582 -22.09 -7.10 -14.03
N ILE A 583 -20.98 -6.39 -13.88
CA ILE A 583 -20.34 -5.59 -14.92
C ILE A 583 -19.05 -6.28 -15.34
N VAL A 584 -18.86 -6.48 -16.64
CA VAL A 584 -17.59 -6.89 -17.24
C VAL A 584 -16.78 -5.64 -17.51
N GLU A 585 -15.72 -5.44 -16.73
CA GLU A 585 -14.83 -4.28 -16.83
C GLU A 585 -13.81 -4.48 -17.96
N THR A 586 -13.11 -5.62 -17.95
CA THR A 586 -12.04 -5.93 -18.91
C THR A 586 -12.16 -7.37 -19.40
N LEU A 587 -11.86 -7.56 -20.68
CA LEU A 587 -11.56 -8.86 -21.28
C LEU A 587 -10.04 -8.96 -21.46
N SER A 588 -9.44 -10.02 -20.92
CA SER A 588 -8.00 -10.29 -21.03
C SER A 588 -7.76 -11.63 -21.71
N VAL A 589 -6.89 -11.63 -22.72
CA VAL A 589 -6.44 -12.84 -23.40
C VAL A 589 -4.92 -12.95 -23.26
N GLU A 590 -4.47 -14.08 -22.71
CA GLU A 590 -3.06 -14.42 -22.54
C GLU A 590 -2.68 -15.54 -23.51
N ALA A 591 -1.61 -15.35 -24.28
CA ALA A 591 -0.97 -16.42 -25.03
C ALA A 591 0.26 -16.92 -24.27
N ILE A 592 0.32 -18.23 -24.04
CA ILE A 592 1.40 -18.94 -23.36
C ILE A 592 2.12 -19.80 -24.40
N GLY A 593 3.36 -19.43 -24.70
CA GLY A 593 4.26 -20.21 -25.53
C GLY A 593 5.09 -21.14 -24.65
N HIS A 594 4.72 -22.42 -24.60
CA HIS A 594 5.42 -23.38 -23.76
C HIS A 594 6.80 -23.69 -24.34
N SER A 595 7.82 -23.52 -23.50
CA SER A 595 9.19 -23.87 -23.88
C SER A 595 9.40 -25.39 -23.74
N ASP A 596 10.22 -25.97 -24.63
CA ASP A 596 10.67 -27.36 -24.48
C ASP A 596 11.75 -27.42 -23.38
N ALA A 597 11.28 -27.51 -22.12
CA ALA A 597 12.13 -27.59 -20.93
C ALA A 597 13.15 -28.75 -20.98
N GLY A 598 12.95 -29.73 -21.89
CA GLY A 598 13.72 -30.95 -21.95
C GLY A 598 13.46 -31.85 -20.74
N THR A 599 14.20 -32.96 -20.64
CA THR A 599 14.17 -33.81 -19.44
C THR A 599 14.67 -33.05 -18.21
N ALA A 600 14.03 -33.29 -17.07
CA ALA A 600 14.48 -32.76 -15.78
C ALA A 600 15.97 -33.10 -15.58
N PRO A 601 16.81 -32.12 -15.21
CA PRO A 601 18.23 -32.33 -15.04
C PRO A 601 18.49 -33.37 -13.95
N ASP A 602 19.39 -34.31 -14.20
CA ASP A 602 19.87 -35.21 -13.17
C ASP A 602 20.73 -34.41 -12.19
N LEU A 603 20.15 -34.09 -11.03
CA LEU A 603 20.83 -33.35 -9.95
C LEU A 603 21.88 -34.21 -9.21
N GLY A 604 22.07 -35.47 -9.63
CA GLY A 604 23.03 -36.41 -9.05
C GLY A 604 22.45 -37.12 -7.84
N ARG A 605 22.36 -38.46 -7.88
CA ARG A 605 21.94 -39.25 -6.72
C ARG A 605 23.10 -39.37 -5.72
N GLY A 606 22.90 -38.84 -4.51
CA GLY A 606 23.85 -39.04 -3.39
C GLY A 606 24.09 -40.53 -3.13
N THR A 607 25.31 -40.89 -2.75
CA THR A 607 25.69 -42.26 -2.39
C THR A 607 24.92 -42.75 -1.18
N SER A 608 24.46 -44.01 -1.20
CA SER A 608 23.72 -44.61 -0.08
C SER A 608 24.57 -44.66 1.20
N GLY A 609 24.09 -44.05 2.28
CA GLY A 609 24.70 -44.14 3.61
C GLY A 609 24.00 -43.23 4.62
N ASP A 610 24.15 -43.52 5.91
CA ASP A 610 23.67 -42.62 6.97
C ASP A 610 24.47 -41.31 6.95
N PRO A 611 23.81 -40.13 7.04
CA PRO A 611 24.51 -38.86 6.96
C PRO A 611 25.45 -38.67 8.16
N LEU A 612 26.73 -38.43 7.90
CA LEU A 612 27.73 -38.14 8.93
C LEU A 612 27.78 -36.63 9.19
N ALA A 613 27.74 -36.24 10.46
CA ALA A 613 27.92 -34.84 10.84
C ALA A 613 29.37 -34.40 10.58
N LEU A 614 29.55 -33.28 9.87
CA LEU A 614 30.84 -32.62 9.65
C LEU A 614 31.44 -32.12 10.98
N ALA A 615 30.57 -31.64 11.87
CA ALA A 615 30.95 -31.10 13.16
C ALA A 615 29.74 -31.13 14.13
N THR A 616 29.99 -30.83 15.39
CA THR A 616 28.95 -30.50 16.37
C THR A 616 29.34 -29.19 17.04
N VAL A 617 28.44 -28.21 16.99
CA VAL A 617 28.66 -26.85 17.50
C VAL A 617 27.62 -26.49 18.55
N ASN A 618 27.97 -25.60 19.49
CA ASN A 618 26.98 -25.05 20.42
C ASN A 618 26.21 -23.92 19.74
N VAL A 619 24.88 -24.04 19.72
CA VAL A 619 23.96 -23.08 19.11
C VAL A 619 22.83 -22.78 20.09
N ARG A 620 22.43 -21.51 20.21
CA ARG A 620 21.27 -21.14 20.99
C ARG A 620 20.00 -21.19 20.13
N MET A 621 19.06 -22.04 20.53
CA MET A 621 17.75 -22.22 19.89
C MET A 621 16.69 -22.46 20.96
N ALA A 622 15.56 -21.76 20.85
CA ALA A 622 14.44 -21.85 21.79
C ALA A 622 14.88 -21.58 23.25
N GLY A 623 15.65 -20.51 23.46
CA GLY A 623 16.09 -20.04 24.78
C GLY A 623 17.19 -20.87 25.44
N GLN A 624 17.74 -21.89 24.75
CA GLN A 624 18.71 -22.82 25.33
C GLN A 624 19.89 -23.06 24.40
N ALA A 625 21.10 -23.20 24.97
CA ALA A 625 22.26 -23.69 24.25
C ALA A 625 22.12 -25.19 24.01
N ARG A 626 22.32 -25.62 22.76
CA ARG A 626 22.15 -27.00 22.30
C ARG A 626 23.40 -27.42 21.51
N ALA A 627 23.82 -28.67 21.71
CA ALA A 627 24.83 -29.29 20.87
C ALA A 627 24.17 -29.68 19.54
N THR A 628 24.55 -28.99 18.47
CA THR A 628 23.87 -29.04 17.18
C THR A 628 24.81 -29.62 16.13
N PRO A 629 24.51 -30.81 15.56
CA PRO A 629 25.29 -31.37 14.46
C PRO A 629 25.16 -30.53 13.19
N VAL A 630 26.24 -30.46 12.42
CA VAL A 630 26.33 -29.79 11.12
C VAL A 630 26.45 -30.84 10.04
N PHE A 631 25.58 -30.81 9.04
CA PHE A 631 25.59 -31.72 7.90
C PHE A 631 25.92 -30.97 6.61
N ASP A 632 26.55 -31.65 5.66
CA ASP A 632 26.70 -31.17 4.29
C ASP A 632 25.48 -31.60 3.48
N ARG A 633 24.82 -30.66 2.79
CA ARG A 633 23.67 -30.97 1.94
C ARG A 633 24.03 -31.99 0.85
N GLU A 634 25.20 -31.85 0.23
CA GLU A 634 25.63 -32.72 -0.88
C GLU A 634 25.85 -34.18 -0.44
N ALA A 635 26.05 -34.41 0.86
CA ALA A 635 26.21 -35.74 1.43
C ALA A 635 24.87 -36.41 1.79
N LEU A 636 23.74 -35.71 1.71
CA LEU A 636 22.42 -36.25 2.03
C LEU A 636 21.83 -36.98 0.82
N SER A 637 21.65 -38.30 0.92
CA SER A 637 20.98 -39.10 -0.11
C SER A 637 19.46 -38.94 -0.06
N VAL A 638 18.77 -39.27 -1.16
CA VAL A 638 17.30 -39.40 -1.19
C VAL A 638 16.81 -40.26 -0.03
N GLY A 639 15.83 -39.78 0.72
CA GLY A 639 15.27 -40.41 1.91
C GLY A 639 16.06 -40.20 3.20
N ALA A 640 17.21 -39.52 3.17
CA ALA A 640 17.95 -39.19 4.39
C ALA A 640 17.11 -38.26 5.30
N GLU A 641 17.14 -38.54 6.60
CA GLU A 641 16.44 -37.76 7.62
C GLU A 641 17.42 -37.05 8.56
N VAL A 642 17.18 -35.78 8.84
CA VAL A 642 17.92 -34.97 9.81
C VAL A 642 16.94 -34.37 10.81
N LYS A 643 17.03 -34.78 12.08
CA LYS A 643 16.18 -34.25 13.16
C LYS A 643 16.81 -33.00 13.77
N GLY A 644 15.99 -31.98 14.02
CA GLY A 644 16.39 -30.76 14.72
C GLY A 644 16.66 -30.99 16.21
N PRO A 645 17.52 -30.19 16.87
CA PRO A 645 18.30 -29.09 16.30
C PRO A 645 19.42 -29.57 15.37
N ALA A 646 19.51 -29.01 14.17
CA ALA A 646 20.59 -29.29 13.22
C ALA A 646 20.89 -28.09 12.31
N ILE A 647 22.13 -28.02 11.79
CA ILE A 647 22.52 -27.09 10.73
C ILE A 647 22.80 -27.91 9.47
N ILE A 648 22.22 -27.52 8.34
CA ILE A 648 22.53 -28.06 7.02
C ILE A 648 23.22 -26.96 6.23
N ARG A 649 24.51 -27.15 5.97
CA ARG A 649 25.33 -26.26 5.14
C ARG A 649 25.15 -26.65 3.68
N GLU A 650 25.09 -25.65 2.81
CA GLU A 650 25.12 -25.82 1.35
C GLU A 650 25.96 -24.69 0.71
N ALA A 651 26.33 -24.84 -0.56
CA ALA A 651 27.16 -23.85 -1.25
C ALA A 651 26.52 -22.45 -1.32
N THR A 652 25.18 -22.40 -1.35
CA THR A 652 24.41 -21.16 -1.60
C THR A 652 23.69 -20.60 -0.38
N GLY A 653 23.81 -21.23 0.80
CA GLY A 653 23.08 -20.83 2.00
C GLY A 653 23.31 -21.72 3.21
N THR A 654 22.54 -21.49 4.27
CA THR A 654 22.54 -22.31 5.49
C THR A 654 21.12 -22.52 5.97
N THR A 655 20.73 -23.78 6.15
CA THR A 655 19.39 -24.17 6.63
C THR A 655 19.45 -24.57 8.09
N LEU A 656 18.56 -23.99 8.89
CA LEU A 656 18.43 -24.25 10.32
C LEU A 656 17.22 -25.15 10.55
N VAL A 657 17.45 -26.38 11.03
CA VAL A 657 16.37 -27.28 11.43
C VAL A 657 16.15 -27.08 12.92
N GLU A 658 15.14 -26.29 13.28
CA GLU A 658 14.83 -25.97 14.69
C GLU A 658 14.41 -27.21 15.50
N PRO A 659 14.53 -27.18 16.84
CA PRO A 659 14.02 -28.26 17.70
C PRO A 659 12.56 -28.61 17.38
N GLY A 660 12.27 -29.92 17.29
CA GLY A 660 10.94 -30.43 16.96
C GLY A 660 10.59 -30.42 15.46
N TRP A 661 11.51 -29.98 14.60
CA TRP A 661 11.42 -30.18 13.15
C TRP A 661 12.30 -31.35 12.69
N ARG A 662 11.97 -31.91 11.53
CA ARG A 662 12.78 -32.92 10.83
C ARG A 662 12.84 -32.60 9.36
N ALA A 663 14.04 -32.55 8.79
CA ALA A 663 14.25 -32.48 7.35
C ALA A 663 14.35 -33.89 6.73
N THR A 664 13.67 -34.10 5.61
CA THR A 664 13.77 -35.32 4.79
C THR A 664 14.11 -34.95 3.35
N VAL A 665 15.06 -35.65 2.73
CA VAL A 665 15.39 -35.46 1.31
C VAL A 665 14.40 -36.22 0.42
N ASP A 666 13.66 -35.53 -0.44
CA ASP A 666 12.70 -36.17 -1.36
C ASP A 666 13.36 -36.74 -2.63
N ALA A 667 12.54 -37.27 -3.56
CA ALA A 667 13.01 -37.84 -4.82
C ALA A 667 13.65 -36.83 -5.79
N HIS A 668 13.39 -35.54 -5.58
CA HIS A 668 13.90 -34.41 -6.35
C HIS A 668 15.03 -33.67 -5.60
N LEU A 669 15.53 -34.24 -4.50
CA LEU A 669 16.55 -33.68 -3.60
C LEU A 669 16.13 -32.41 -2.83
N ASN A 670 14.83 -32.11 -2.79
CA ASN A 670 14.30 -31.07 -1.91
C ASN A 670 14.47 -31.48 -0.45
N LEU A 671 14.73 -30.51 0.42
CA LEU A 671 14.57 -30.69 1.86
C LEU A 671 13.12 -30.39 2.21
N ILE A 672 12.39 -31.41 2.64
CA ILE A 672 11.04 -31.28 3.18
C ILE A 672 11.15 -31.28 4.70
N LEU A 673 10.90 -30.15 5.33
CA LEU A 673 10.93 -30.03 6.78
C LEU A 673 9.51 -30.20 7.31
N ASP A 674 9.32 -31.22 8.15
CA ASP A 674 8.08 -31.49 8.85
C ASP A 674 8.18 -31.06 10.32
N ARG A 675 7.12 -30.44 10.82
CA ARG A 675 6.93 -30.25 12.25
C ARG A 675 6.51 -31.58 12.88
N ILE A 676 7.43 -32.24 13.58
CA ILE A 676 7.23 -33.60 14.13
C ILE A 676 6.79 -33.64 15.60
N GLU A 677 6.99 -32.55 16.33
CA GLU A 677 6.42 -32.36 17.67
C GLU A 677 5.31 -31.31 17.56
N ALA A 678 4.24 -31.38 18.35
CA ALA A 678 3.29 -30.27 18.34
C ALA A 678 3.99 -29.00 18.85
N LEU A 679 3.63 -27.84 18.30
CA LEU A 679 3.99 -26.57 18.95
C LEU A 679 3.46 -26.62 20.38
N PRO A 680 4.30 -26.39 21.40
CA PRO A 680 3.79 -26.09 22.72
C PRO A 680 2.81 -24.92 22.55
N THR A 681 1.63 -24.99 23.16
CA THR A 681 0.78 -23.80 23.31
C THR A 681 1.70 -22.69 23.78
N ARG A 682 1.82 -21.60 23.00
CA ARG A 682 2.75 -20.50 23.28
C ARG A 682 2.64 -20.21 24.77
N ARG A 683 3.78 -20.27 25.49
CA ARG A 683 3.83 -20.13 26.96
C ARG A 683 2.88 -19.02 27.35
N ALA A 684 2.01 -19.25 28.34
CA ALA A 684 1.21 -18.19 28.93
C ALA A 684 2.15 -17.03 29.29
N ILE A 685 2.19 -16.03 28.42
CA ILE A 685 2.98 -14.83 28.64
C ILE A 685 2.28 -14.14 29.81
N GLY A 686 3.06 -13.75 30.81
CA GLY A 686 2.49 -13.04 31.94
C GLY A 686 1.83 -11.74 31.48
N THR A 687 0.98 -11.18 32.33
CA THR A 687 0.35 -9.87 32.09
C THR A 687 1.29 -8.68 32.28
N ARG A 688 2.58 -8.91 32.55
CA ARG A 688 3.60 -7.85 32.68
C ARG A 688 4.05 -7.38 31.30
N ALA A 689 4.35 -6.08 31.18
CA ALA A 689 4.87 -5.50 29.96
C ALA A 689 6.25 -6.10 29.63
N ASP A 690 6.31 -6.86 28.53
CA ASP A 690 7.56 -7.33 27.94
C ASP A 690 7.85 -6.48 26.69
N PRO A 691 9.04 -5.87 26.57
CA PRO A 691 9.37 -4.97 25.46
C PRO A 691 9.25 -5.58 24.07
N VAL A 692 9.50 -6.89 23.91
CA VAL A 692 9.36 -7.61 22.64
C VAL A 692 7.89 -7.80 22.34
N MET A 693 7.13 -8.28 23.33
CA MET A 693 5.71 -8.56 23.14
C MET A 693 4.85 -7.32 22.96
N LEU A 694 5.26 -6.19 23.52
CA LEU A 694 4.59 -4.90 23.32
C LEU A 694 4.59 -4.53 21.84
N GLU A 695 5.73 -4.70 21.17
CA GLU A 695 5.86 -4.44 19.74
C GLU A 695 5.07 -5.46 18.89
N VAL A 696 5.04 -6.73 19.31
CA VAL A 696 4.23 -7.78 18.65
C VAL A 696 2.74 -7.44 18.72
N PHE A 697 2.20 -7.16 19.91
CA PHE A 697 0.78 -6.84 20.08
C PHE A 697 0.38 -5.54 19.38
N ASN A 698 1.25 -4.52 19.40
CA ASN A 698 1.04 -3.29 18.62
C ASN A 698 0.83 -3.62 17.13
N ASN A 699 1.72 -4.43 16.56
CA ASN A 699 1.61 -4.85 15.16
C ASN A 699 0.37 -5.71 14.86
N LEU A 700 -0.01 -6.59 15.79
CA LEU A 700 -1.21 -7.43 15.64
C LEU A 700 -2.50 -6.59 15.67
N PHE A 701 -2.65 -5.68 16.62
CA PHE A 701 -3.86 -4.84 16.69
C PHE A 701 -3.99 -3.90 15.48
N MET A 702 -2.88 -3.33 15.02
CA MET A 702 -2.88 -2.52 13.78
C MET A 702 -3.28 -3.35 12.56
N ALA A 703 -2.74 -4.58 12.43
CA ALA A 703 -3.08 -5.48 11.33
C ALA A 703 -4.59 -5.79 11.30
N VAL A 704 -5.21 -6.06 12.45
CA VAL A 704 -6.66 -6.30 12.49
C VAL A 704 -7.45 -5.07 12.02
N ALA A 705 -7.08 -3.86 12.43
CA ALA A 705 -7.76 -2.65 11.97
C ALA A 705 -7.59 -2.43 10.45
N GLU A 706 -6.40 -2.69 9.90
CA GLU A 706 -6.11 -2.61 8.47
C GLU A 706 -6.90 -3.66 7.66
N GLU A 707 -7.05 -4.88 8.17
CA GLU A 707 -7.88 -5.93 7.58
C GLU A 707 -9.35 -5.49 7.48
N MET A 708 -9.89 -4.87 8.53
CA MET A 708 -11.23 -4.30 8.50
C MET A 708 -11.35 -3.21 7.43
N GLY A 709 -10.35 -2.31 7.34
CA GLY A 709 -10.33 -1.24 6.35
C GLY A 709 -10.28 -1.76 4.91
N PHE A 710 -9.48 -2.79 4.66
CA PHE A 710 -9.43 -3.46 3.37
C PHE A 710 -10.77 -4.11 3.02
N ALA A 711 -11.40 -4.81 3.97
CA ALA A 711 -12.73 -5.40 3.76
C ALA A 711 -13.77 -4.33 3.41
N LEU A 712 -13.79 -3.20 4.13
CA LEU A 712 -14.71 -2.08 3.87
C LEU A 712 -14.49 -1.49 2.47
N GLN A 713 -13.25 -1.13 2.13
CA GLN A 713 -12.91 -0.52 0.85
C GLN A 713 -13.37 -1.38 -0.34
N ASN A 714 -13.12 -2.69 -0.29
CA ASN A 714 -13.38 -3.57 -1.42
C ASN A 714 -14.86 -3.90 -1.61
N THR A 715 -15.69 -3.76 -0.56
CA THR A 715 -17.10 -4.16 -0.56
C THR A 715 -18.07 -2.97 -0.59
N ALA A 716 -17.57 -1.76 -0.41
CA ALA A 716 -18.36 -0.52 -0.46
C ALA A 716 -18.90 -0.20 -1.86
N TYR A 717 -20.04 0.51 -1.88
CA TYR A 717 -20.75 0.92 -3.09
C TYR A 717 -20.48 2.38 -3.45
N SER A 718 -20.41 3.28 -2.46
CA SER A 718 -20.19 4.70 -2.73
C SER A 718 -18.75 5.01 -3.13
N VAL A 719 -18.60 5.99 -4.01
CA VAL A 719 -17.30 6.56 -4.42
C VAL A 719 -16.53 7.08 -3.20
N ASN A 720 -17.24 7.62 -2.21
CA ASN A 720 -16.68 8.17 -0.99
C ASN A 720 -15.87 7.14 -0.20
N ILE A 721 -16.43 5.95 0.02
CA ILE A 721 -15.74 4.90 0.79
C ILE A 721 -14.74 4.15 -0.11
N LYS A 722 -15.15 3.69 -1.30
CA LYS A 722 -14.34 2.76 -2.11
C LYS A 722 -13.13 3.38 -2.81
N GLU A 723 -13.27 4.62 -3.30
CA GLU A 723 -12.25 5.29 -4.12
C GLU A 723 -11.60 6.44 -3.35
N ARG A 724 -12.42 7.24 -2.67
CA ARG A 724 -11.94 8.40 -1.89
C ARG A 724 -11.38 8.03 -0.52
N LEU A 725 -11.65 6.81 -0.04
CA LEU A 725 -11.21 6.28 1.26
C LEU A 725 -11.67 7.12 2.45
N ASP A 726 -12.89 7.65 2.38
CA ASP A 726 -13.52 8.43 3.44
C ASP A 726 -14.19 7.52 4.48
N PHE A 727 -13.37 6.75 5.19
CA PHE A 727 -13.79 5.82 6.23
C PHE A 727 -12.71 5.60 7.28
N SER A 728 -13.02 4.97 8.41
CA SER A 728 -12.03 4.46 9.37
C SER A 728 -12.55 3.22 10.09
N CYS A 729 -11.63 2.31 10.39
CA CYS A 729 -11.89 1.08 11.13
C CYS A 729 -11.03 1.06 12.39
N ALA A 730 -11.59 0.63 13.51
CA ALA A 730 -10.92 0.72 14.80
C ALA A 730 -11.33 -0.39 15.79
N LEU A 731 -10.42 -0.66 16.72
CA LEU A 731 -10.57 -1.61 17.82
C LEU A 731 -10.65 -0.87 19.14
N PHE A 732 -11.49 -1.37 20.05
CA PHE A 732 -11.72 -0.77 21.35
C PHE A 732 -11.72 -1.82 22.45
N ASP A 733 -11.26 -1.43 23.63
CA ASP A 733 -11.41 -2.27 24.83
C ASP A 733 -12.88 -2.36 25.28
N ARG A 734 -13.12 -3.11 26.37
CA ARG A 734 -14.45 -3.29 26.98
C ARG A 734 -15.13 -2.00 27.44
N ASP A 735 -14.36 -0.94 27.67
CA ASP A 735 -14.86 0.35 28.14
C ASP A 735 -15.06 1.35 26.98
N GLY A 736 -14.72 0.94 25.75
CA GLY A 736 -14.87 1.75 24.55
C GLY A 736 -13.70 2.70 24.30
N ASN A 737 -12.55 2.48 24.94
CA ASN A 737 -11.34 3.27 24.67
C ASN A 737 -10.65 2.74 23.40
N LEU A 738 -10.16 3.66 22.56
CA LEU A 738 -9.49 3.34 21.32
C LEU A 738 -8.15 2.63 21.59
N ILE A 739 -7.91 1.49 20.93
CA ILE A 739 -6.67 0.71 21.00
C ILE A 739 -5.82 0.87 19.75
N ALA A 740 -6.44 0.66 18.58
CA ALA A 740 -5.78 0.71 17.28
C ALA A 740 -6.78 1.13 16.19
N ASN A 741 -6.30 1.70 15.09
CA ASN A 741 -7.12 2.11 13.96
C ASN A 741 -6.36 1.96 12.63
N ALA A 742 -7.11 1.79 11.53
CA ALA A 742 -6.57 1.95 10.20
C ALA A 742 -6.50 3.45 9.85
N PRO A 743 -5.30 4.00 9.59
CA PRO A 743 -5.10 5.43 9.43
C PRO A 743 -5.56 5.91 8.04
N HIS A 744 -6.83 6.28 7.92
CA HIS A 744 -7.39 6.87 6.69
C HIS A 744 -7.81 8.32 6.91
N MET A 745 -8.70 8.60 7.87
CA MET A 745 -9.27 9.94 8.08
C MET A 745 -9.04 10.43 9.51
N PRO A 746 -8.14 11.42 9.75
CA PRO A 746 -7.77 11.85 11.09
C PRO A 746 -8.93 12.30 11.98
N VAL A 747 -10.00 12.88 11.42
CA VAL A 747 -11.14 13.37 12.21
C VAL A 747 -12.00 12.27 12.84
N HIS A 748 -11.99 11.07 12.25
CA HIS A 748 -12.60 9.90 12.88
C HIS A 748 -11.82 9.46 14.12
N LEU A 749 -10.52 9.73 14.12
CA LEU A 749 -9.58 9.24 15.11
C LEU A 749 -9.68 10.12 16.36
N GLY A 750 -10.27 9.56 17.42
CA GLY A 750 -10.55 10.25 18.69
C GLY A 750 -12.04 10.56 18.94
N SER A 751 -12.90 10.49 17.92
CA SER A 751 -14.36 10.64 18.07
C SER A 751 -15.10 9.30 18.10
N MET A 752 -14.58 8.25 17.44
CA MET A 752 -15.24 6.93 17.43
C MET A 752 -15.35 6.27 18.82
N GLY A 753 -14.43 6.53 19.75
CA GLY A 753 -14.53 6.04 21.13
C GLY A 753 -15.77 6.57 21.85
N ASP A 754 -16.14 7.83 21.60
CA ASP A 754 -17.35 8.43 22.14
C ASP A 754 -18.61 7.76 21.56
N SER A 755 -18.60 7.40 20.26
CA SER A 755 -19.68 6.65 19.62
C SER A 755 -19.88 5.27 20.25
N VAL A 756 -18.80 4.53 20.50
CA VAL A 756 -18.86 3.21 21.14
C VAL A 756 -19.40 3.33 22.57
N ARG A 757 -18.92 4.31 23.34
CA ARG A 757 -19.38 4.56 24.71
C ARG A 757 -20.85 4.96 24.76
N ALA A 758 -21.33 5.80 23.83
CA ALA A 758 -22.73 6.18 23.75
C ALA A 758 -23.65 4.97 23.50
N ILE A 759 -23.26 4.05 22.60
CA ILE A 759 -24.00 2.79 22.38
C ILE A 759 -23.96 1.91 23.62
N ARG A 760 -22.80 1.76 24.26
CA ARG A 760 -22.63 1.00 25.51
C ARG A 760 -23.56 1.51 26.61
N GLU A 761 -23.54 2.81 26.89
CA GLU A 761 -24.36 3.44 27.93
C GLU A 761 -25.86 3.31 27.62
N ALA A 762 -26.27 3.58 26.37
CA ALA A 762 -27.66 3.46 25.97
C ALA A 762 -28.20 2.01 26.10
N ARG A 763 -27.38 1.00 25.76
CA ARG A 763 -27.77 -0.42 25.86
C ARG A 763 -27.69 -0.99 27.26
N GLN A 764 -26.84 -0.44 28.14
CA GLN A 764 -26.88 -0.80 29.56
C GLN A 764 -28.18 -0.35 30.23
N GLY A 765 -28.77 0.75 29.76
CA GLY A 765 -30.01 1.33 30.30
C GLY A 765 -31.33 0.79 29.72
N ASP A 766 -31.30 0.06 28.59
CA ASP A 766 -32.53 -0.31 27.85
C ASP A 766 -33.20 -1.61 28.31
N GLY A 767 -32.58 -2.35 29.23
CA GLY A 767 -33.07 -3.63 29.77
C GLY A 767 -32.92 -4.84 28.83
N ARG A 768 -32.60 -4.65 27.54
CA ARG A 768 -32.26 -5.74 26.59
C ARG A 768 -30.78 -6.08 26.66
N GLY A 769 -29.94 -5.06 26.86
CA GLY A 769 -28.49 -5.19 26.76
C GLY A 769 -28.02 -5.50 25.35
N MET A 770 -26.70 -5.71 25.24
CA MET A 770 -26.06 -6.20 24.03
C MET A 770 -26.04 -7.72 24.01
N ARG A 771 -26.20 -8.33 22.83
CA ARG A 771 -26.17 -9.79 22.65
C ARG A 771 -25.20 -10.18 21.54
N PRO A 772 -24.65 -11.42 21.58
CA PRO A 772 -23.86 -11.95 20.48
C PRO A 772 -24.60 -11.89 19.14
N GLY A 773 -23.92 -11.43 18.09
CA GLY A 773 -24.49 -11.28 16.75
C GLY A 773 -25.30 -9.99 16.52
N ASP A 774 -25.44 -9.12 17.52
CA ASP A 774 -26.01 -7.79 17.31
C ASP A 774 -24.99 -6.82 16.70
N VAL A 775 -25.48 -5.89 15.89
CA VAL A 775 -24.69 -4.76 15.36
C VAL A 775 -25.53 -3.50 15.47
N TYR A 776 -24.90 -2.39 15.86
CA TYR A 776 -25.55 -1.10 16.06
C TYR A 776 -25.02 -0.05 15.09
N MET A 777 -25.80 1.01 14.85
CA MET A 777 -25.31 2.19 14.15
C MET A 777 -25.77 3.50 14.78
N LEU A 778 -24.96 4.55 14.59
CA LEU A 778 -25.28 5.94 14.92
C LEU A 778 -24.53 6.92 14.01
N ASN A 779 -25.03 8.15 13.93
CA ASN A 779 -24.31 9.31 13.37
C ASN A 779 -24.51 10.58 14.20
N ALA A 780 -25.26 10.51 15.30
CA ALA A 780 -25.59 11.66 16.14
C ALA A 780 -24.32 12.39 16.62
N PRO A 781 -24.08 13.65 16.19
CA PRO A 781 -22.81 14.33 16.45
C PRO A 781 -22.57 14.60 17.95
N TYR A 782 -23.67 14.79 18.69
CA TYR A 782 -23.68 14.98 20.13
C TYR A 782 -23.30 13.72 20.92
N ASN A 783 -23.34 12.55 20.29
CA ASN A 783 -23.05 11.24 20.89
C ASN A 783 -21.80 10.59 20.24
N GLY A 784 -20.79 11.41 19.94
CA GLY A 784 -19.53 10.96 19.35
C GLY A 784 -19.50 10.83 17.83
N GLY A 785 -20.64 11.04 17.15
CA GLY A 785 -20.63 11.30 15.71
C GLY A 785 -19.82 12.55 15.37
N THR A 786 -19.28 12.60 14.16
CA THR A 786 -18.57 13.78 13.62
C THR A 786 -19.56 14.77 13.01
N HIS A 787 -20.45 14.26 12.15
CA HIS A 787 -21.55 14.93 11.46
C HIS A 787 -22.45 13.84 10.84
N LEU A 788 -23.66 14.16 10.37
CA LEU A 788 -24.64 13.14 9.98
C LEU A 788 -24.22 12.20 8.84
N PRO A 789 -23.49 12.65 7.80
CA PRO A 789 -23.00 11.75 6.75
C PRO A 789 -22.07 10.64 7.26
N ASP A 790 -21.37 10.84 8.37
CA ASP A 790 -20.47 9.83 8.93
C ASP A 790 -21.24 8.85 9.83
N VAL A 791 -21.66 7.73 9.25
CA VAL A 791 -22.36 6.68 10.01
C VAL A 791 -21.34 5.73 10.62
N THR A 792 -21.40 5.54 11.94
CA THR A 792 -20.58 4.60 12.70
C THR A 792 -21.35 3.32 12.96
N VAL A 793 -20.83 2.19 12.48
CA VAL A 793 -21.32 0.84 12.77
C VAL A 793 -20.46 0.21 13.86
N VAL A 794 -21.09 -0.26 14.94
CA VAL A 794 -20.43 -0.79 16.14
C VAL A 794 -20.87 -2.25 16.38
N MET A 795 -19.90 -3.15 16.48
CA MET A 795 -20.12 -4.57 16.76
C MET A 795 -19.45 -4.96 18.10
N PRO A 796 -20.22 -5.35 19.13
CA PRO A 796 -19.66 -5.94 20.34
C PRO A 796 -19.10 -7.34 20.08
N VAL A 797 -17.96 -7.66 20.69
CA VAL A 797 -17.30 -8.97 20.60
C VAL A 797 -17.43 -9.69 21.94
N PHE A 798 -17.87 -10.95 21.91
CA PHE A 798 -18.13 -11.75 23.10
C PHE A 798 -17.22 -12.99 23.16
N ASP A 799 -17.01 -13.54 24.35
CA ASP A 799 -16.39 -14.85 24.53
C ASP A 799 -17.37 -16.00 24.29
N GLY A 800 -16.89 -17.24 24.46
CA GLY A 800 -17.71 -18.45 24.31
C GLY A 800 -18.79 -18.64 25.39
N GLU A 801 -18.71 -17.90 26.49
CA GLU A 801 -19.68 -17.91 27.60
C GLU A 801 -20.71 -16.76 27.49
N GLY A 802 -20.52 -15.85 26.52
CA GLY A 802 -21.39 -14.70 26.28
C GLY A 802 -21.03 -13.46 27.09
N ALA A 803 -19.81 -13.38 27.66
CA ALA A 803 -19.30 -12.16 28.28
C ALA A 803 -18.71 -11.21 27.23
N LEU A 804 -19.00 -9.91 27.37
CA LEU A 804 -18.48 -8.88 26.48
C LEU A 804 -16.97 -8.72 26.70
N LEU A 805 -16.19 -8.82 25.62
CA LEU A 805 -14.75 -8.67 25.63
C LEU A 805 -14.31 -7.29 25.12
N PHE A 806 -14.73 -6.95 23.90
CA PHE A 806 -14.20 -5.81 23.14
C PHE A 806 -15.29 -5.21 22.25
N TYR A 807 -14.94 -4.11 21.56
CA TYR A 807 -15.72 -3.63 20.42
C TYR A 807 -14.85 -3.47 19.19
N VAL A 808 -15.47 -3.64 18.02
CA VAL A 808 -14.93 -3.21 16.74
C VAL A 808 -15.91 -2.26 16.09
N ALA A 809 -15.41 -1.23 15.41
CA ALA A 809 -16.27 -0.27 14.73
C ALA A 809 -15.70 0.18 13.39
N ALA A 810 -16.60 0.49 12.47
CA ALA A 810 -16.32 1.04 11.16
C ALA A 810 -17.17 2.30 10.96
N ARG A 811 -16.54 3.44 10.65
CA ARG A 811 -17.21 4.69 10.27
C ARG A 811 -16.98 4.96 8.80
N GLY A 812 -18.03 5.30 8.06
CA GLY A 812 -17.96 5.58 6.63
C GLY A 812 -18.84 6.77 6.25
N HIS A 813 -18.33 7.61 5.35
CA HIS A 813 -19.02 8.80 4.89
C HIS A 813 -20.03 8.49 3.78
N GLN A 814 -21.31 8.61 4.10
CA GLN A 814 -22.42 8.43 3.17
C GLN A 814 -22.48 9.58 2.17
N GLY A 815 -22.61 9.29 0.87
CA GLY A 815 -22.69 10.33 -0.17
C GLY A 815 -23.92 11.25 -0.04
N ASP A 816 -25.00 10.73 0.52
CA ASP A 816 -26.22 11.45 0.88
C ASP A 816 -26.88 10.67 2.03
N ILE A 817 -27.29 11.35 3.11
CA ILE A 817 -28.08 10.78 4.22
C ILE A 817 -29.39 11.56 4.40
N GLY A 818 -29.84 12.22 3.34
CA GLY A 818 -30.87 13.25 3.35
C GLY A 818 -30.31 14.65 3.57
N GLY A 819 -31.20 15.60 3.88
CA GLY A 819 -30.87 17.00 4.12
C GLY A 819 -31.40 17.96 3.06
N ILE A 820 -31.29 19.26 3.30
CA ILE A 820 -31.92 20.31 2.47
C ILE A 820 -31.34 20.44 1.05
N THR A 821 -30.13 19.93 0.80
CA THR A 821 -29.46 19.95 -0.50
C THR A 821 -29.09 18.53 -0.95
N PRO A 822 -29.00 18.25 -2.26
CA PRO A 822 -28.43 17.00 -2.76
C PRO A 822 -26.98 16.82 -2.28
N GLY A 823 -26.63 15.61 -1.84
CA GLY A 823 -25.31 15.29 -1.30
C GLY A 823 -25.23 15.47 0.22
N SER A 824 -24.01 15.48 0.76
CA SER A 824 -23.77 15.38 2.21
C SER A 824 -23.48 16.71 2.93
N MET A 825 -23.32 17.82 2.20
CA MET A 825 -22.81 19.09 2.74
C MET A 825 -23.72 20.29 2.46
N PRO A 826 -24.83 20.46 3.21
CA PRO A 826 -25.66 21.64 3.09
C PRO A 826 -24.91 22.87 3.64
N PRO A 827 -24.63 23.90 2.81
CA PRO A 827 -23.75 25.01 3.20
C PRO A 827 -24.40 25.96 4.21
N ASN A 828 -25.74 25.97 4.28
CA ASN A 828 -26.53 26.98 5.01
C ASN A 828 -27.46 26.37 6.08
N SER A 829 -27.19 25.14 6.55
CA SER A 829 -27.96 24.52 7.64
C SER A 829 -27.84 25.32 8.94
N ARG A 830 -28.92 25.37 9.71
CA ARG A 830 -29.03 26.06 11.01
C ARG A 830 -29.42 25.10 12.13
N THR A 831 -30.13 24.03 11.80
CA THR A 831 -30.38 22.92 12.73
C THR A 831 -29.87 21.60 12.16
N VAL A 832 -29.52 20.66 13.04
CA VAL A 832 -28.99 19.35 12.63
C VAL A 832 -29.97 18.56 11.76
N GLU A 833 -31.29 18.75 11.92
CA GLU A 833 -32.30 18.08 11.10
C GLU A 833 -32.29 18.53 9.63
N GLU A 834 -31.75 19.72 9.34
CA GLU A 834 -31.55 20.20 7.97
C GLU A 834 -30.38 19.50 7.28
N GLU A 835 -29.53 18.80 8.04
CA GLU A 835 -28.34 18.10 7.57
C GLU A 835 -28.59 16.66 7.15
N GLY A 836 -29.77 16.10 7.48
CA GLY A 836 -30.15 14.74 7.11
C GLY A 836 -30.79 13.93 8.24
N VAL A 837 -30.78 12.61 8.08
CA VAL A 837 -31.37 11.67 9.04
C VAL A 837 -30.44 11.53 10.26
N LEU A 838 -30.93 11.96 11.42
CA LEU A 838 -30.25 11.82 12.72
C LEU A 838 -30.50 10.44 13.33
N ILE A 839 -29.43 9.73 13.69
CA ILE A 839 -29.44 8.36 14.20
C ILE A 839 -28.64 8.32 15.51
N GLU A 840 -29.33 8.15 16.63
CA GLU A 840 -28.69 8.13 17.96
C GLU A 840 -28.22 6.73 18.38
N ASN A 841 -29.07 5.73 18.21
CA ASN A 841 -28.78 4.33 18.55
C ASN A 841 -29.78 3.40 17.86
N PHE A 842 -29.37 2.81 16.73
CA PHE A 842 -30.22 1.92 15.96
C PHE A 842 -29.64 0.49 15.97
N LEU A 843 -30.51 -0.52 16.18
CA LEU A 843 -30.14 -1.92 16.03
C LEU A 843 -30.15 -2.26 14.54
N LEU A 844 -28.97 -2.42 13.94
CA LEU A 844 -28.80 -2.64 12.51
C LEU A 844 -28.86 -4.12 12.13
N VAL A 845 -28.31 -4.98 12.99
CA VAL A 845 -28.35 -6.44 12.88
C VAL A 845 -28.83 -7.00 14.20
N GLU A 846 -29.80 -7.91 14.16
CA GLU A 846 -30.32 -8.61 15.34
C GLU A 846 -29.97 -10.11 15.23
N GLY A 847 -29.10 -10.61 16.12
CA GLY A 847 -28.70 -12.02 16.13
C GLY A 847 -28.23 -12.55 14.76
N GLY A 848 -27.45 -11.76 14.03
CA GLY A 848 -26.95 -12.08 12.69
C GLY A 848 -27.90 -11.76 11.53
N ARG A 849 -29.13 -11.32 11.77
CA ARG A 849 -30.09 -10.91 10.72
C ARG A 849 -30.02 -9.40 10.47
N PHE A 850 -29.69 -8.99 9.25
CA PHE A 850 -29.72 -7.59 8.84
C PHE A 850 -31.16 -7.05 8.77
N LEU A 851 -31.42 -5.93 9.46
CA LEU A 851 -32.75 -5.30 9.54
C LEU A 851 -32.98 -4.34 8.36
N GLU A 852 -32.96 -4.86 7.13
CA GLU A 852 -32.98 -4.02 5.92
C GLU A 852 -34.25 -3.17 5.81
N ALA A 853 -35.43 -3.74 6.06
CA ALA A 853 -36.70 -3.02 5.93
C ALA A 853 -36.82 -1.88 6.95
N GLU A 854 -36.40 -2.16 8.19
CA GLU A 854 -36.37 -1.20 9.29
C GLU A 854 -35.34 -0.09 9.03
N THR A 855 -34.18 -0.43 8.48
CA THR A 855 -33.15 0.53 8.09
C THR A 855 -33.62 1.44 6.97
N ARG A 856 -34.30 0.90 5.95
CA ARG A 856 -34.92 1.71 4.88
C ARG A 856 -35.99 2.64 5.43
N ALA A 857 -36.81 2.17 6.36
CA ALA A 857 -37.82 3.00 7.02
C ALA A 857 -37.18 4.14 7.82
N LEU A 858 -36.05 3.89 8.50
CA LEU A 858 -35.28 4.93 9.18
C LEU A 858 -34.74 5.98 8.21
N LEU A 859 -34.11 5.56 7.11
CA LEU A 859 -33.59 6.47 6.08
C LEU A 859 -34.70 7.31 5.40
N ALA A 860 -35.93 6.81 5.39
CA ALA A 860 -37.11 7.51 4.88
C ALA A 860 -37.83 8.38 5.93
N SER A 861 -37.44 8.31 7.21
CA SER A 861 -38.19 8.94 8.31
C SER A 861 -37.89 10.43 8.51
N GLY A 862 -36.74 10.92 8.02
CA GLY A 862 -36.32 12.30 8.17
C GLY A 862 -37.21 13.29 7.39
N ARG A 863 -37.24 14.56 7.82
CA ARG A 863 -37.94 15.64 7.10
C ARG A 863 -37.43 15.79 5.66
N TRP A 864 -36.14 15.54 5.47
CA TRP A 864 -35.50 15.38 4.18
C TRP A 864 -34.86 13.99 4.14
N PRO A 865 -35.55 12.99 3.58
CA PRO A 865 -35.08 11.61 3.58
C PRO A 865 -33.86 11.41 2.67
N ALA A 866 -33.14 10.32 2.87
CA ALA A 866 -32.03 9.95 2.00
C ALA A 866 -32.49 9.75 0.55
N ARG A 867 -31.76 10.34 -0.40
CA ARG A 867 -32.12 10.32 -1.83
C ARG A 867 -31.75 9.00 -2.52
N ASN A 868 -30.70 8.34 -2.03
CA ASN A 868 -30.21 7.08 -2.57
C ASN A 868 -30.04 5.99 -1.49
N PRO A 869 -31.15 5.52 -0.89
CA PRO A 869 -31.11 4.54 0.20
C PRO A 869 -30.49 3.20 -0.22
N ASP A 870 -30.51 2.84 -1.50
CA ASP A 870 -29.86 1.61 -1.98
C ASP A 870 -28.34 1.67 -1.84
N GLN A 871 -27.74 2.83 -2.15
CA GLN A 871 -26.31 3.06 -1.91
C GLN A 871 -25.99 3.04 -0.42
N ASN A 872 -26.82 3.67 0.41
CA ASN A 872 -26.64 3.64 1.87
C ASN A 872 -26.65 2.20 2.42
N ILE A 873 -27.60 1.38 1.99
CA ILE A 873 -27.68 -0.03 2.39
C ILE A 873 -26.45 -0.82 1.93
N GLY A 874 -25.95 -0.57 0.72
CA GLY A 874 -24.72 -1.18 0.22
C GLY A 874 -23.51 -0.88 1.10
N ASP A 875 -23.33 0.39 1.47
CA ASP A 875 -22.22 0.82 2.33
C ASP A 875 -22.37 0.31 3.78
N LEU A 876 -23.59 0.27 4.33
CA LEU A 876 -23.84 -0.30 5.65
C LEU A 876 -23.51 -1.80 5.71
N LYS A 877 -23.84 -2.55 4.65
CA LYS A 877 -23.44 -3.97 4.52
C LYS A 877 -21.92 -4.13 4.48
N ALA A 878 -21.22 -3.25 3.77
CA ALA A 878 -19.76 -3.22 3.74
C ALA A 878 -19.15 -2.93 5.13
N GLN A 879 -19.72 -1.98 5.88
CA GLN A 879 -19.29 -1.69 7.26
C GLN A 879 -19.52 -2.87 8.22
N ILE A 880 -20.65 -3.57 8.08
CA ILE A 880 -20.91 -4.80 8.86
C ILE A 880 -19.87 -5.88 8.54
N ALA A 881 -19.55 -6.09 7.25
CA ALA A 881 -18.54 -7.07 6.84
C ALA A 881 -17.14 -6.74 7.41
N ALA A 882 -16.77 -5.46 7.41
CA ALA A 882 -15.54 -4.99 8.04
C ALA A 882 -15.51 -5.28 9.54
N CYS A 883 -16.58 -4.95 10.27
CA CYS A 883 -16.69 -5.27 11.70
C CYS A 883 -16.63 -6.78 11.97
N ALA A 884 -17.31 -7.61 11.17
CA ALA A 884 -17.26 -9.06 11.33
C ALA A 884 -15.84 -9.60 11.18
N ARG A 885 -15.07 -9.09 10.21
CA ARG A 885 -13.67 -9.46 10.01
C ARG A 885 -12.78 -9.08 11.20
N GLY A 886 -12.99 -7.89 11.77
CA GLY A 886 -12.27 -7.45 12.97
C GLY A 886 -12.58 -8.34 14.19
N ALA A 887 -13.86 -8.69 14.39
CA ALA A 887 -14.30 -9.56 15.47
C ALA A 887 -13.72 -10.98 15.37
N GLU A 888 -13.71 -11.57 14.17
CA GLU A 888 -13.09 -12.87 13.91
C GLU A 888 -11.59 -12.87 14.28
N SER A 889 -10.87 -11.84 13.82
CA SER A 889 -9.42 -11.74 14.03
C SER A 889 -9.05 -11.52 15.50
N LEU A 890 -9.80 -10.67 16.23
CA LEU A 890 -9.63 -10.52 17.68
C LEU A 890 -9.93 -11.81 18.45
N THR A 891 -10.96 -12.55 18.05
CA THR A 891 -11.29 -13.86 18.65
C THR A 891 -10.16 -14.86 18.43
N GLY A 892 -9.54 -14.85 17.24
CA GLY A 892 -8.32 -15.61 16.94
C GLY A 892 -7.15 -15.27 17.88
N LEU A 893 -6.90 -13.98 18.12
CA LEU A 893 -5.85 -13.54 19.07
C LEU A 893 -6.13 -14.01 20.50
N VAL A 894 -7.39 -13.96 20.94
CA VAL A 894 -7.78 -14.47 22.27
C VAL A 894 -7.57 -15.98 22.37
N ALA A 895 -7.90 -16.74 21.33
CA ALA A 895 -7.68 -18.18 21.29
C ALA A 895 -6.18 -18.53 21.34
N GLU A 896 -5.32 -17.69 20.76
CA GLU A 896 -3.88 -17.91 20.70
C GLU A 896 -3.14 -17.50 21.98
N PHE A 897 -3.37 -16.29 22.48
CA PHE A 897 -2.58 -15.70 23.59
C PHE A 897 -3.31 -15.73 24.94
N GLY A 898 -4.59 -16.07 24.94
CA GLY A 898 -5.47 -16.00 26.11
C GLY A 898 -5.99 -14.59 26.37
N GLN A 899 -7.25 -14.51 26.82
CA GLN A 899 -7.96 -13.25 27.04
C GLN A 899 -7.21 -12.27 27.97
N ALA A 900 -6.72 -12.75 29.13
CA ALA A 900 -6.05 -11.89 30.11
C ALA A 900 -4.78 -11.25 29.55
N THR A 901 -4.06 -11.95 28.66
CA THR A 901 -2.87 -11.42 27.99
C THR A 901 -3.27 -10.34 27.00
N VAL A 902 -4.25 -10.62 26.12
CA VAL A 902 -4.72 -9.65 25.12
C VAL A 902 -5.18 -8.36 25.80
N GLU A 903 -5.99 -8.47 26.87
CA GLU A 903 -6.47 -7.32 27.65
C GLU A 903 -5.31 -6.53 28.29
N ALA A 904 -4.31 -7.21 28.86
CA ALA A 904 -3.15 -6.54 29.44
C ALA A 904 -2.34 -5.78 28.38
N TYR A 905 -2.11 -6.37 27.21
CA TYR A 905 -1.35 -5.72 26.14
C TYR A 905 -2.12 -4.59 25.45
N MET A 906 -3.46 -4.63 25.41
CA MET A 906 -4.27 -3.46 25.03
C MET A 906 -3.98 -2.27 25.96
N ALA A 907 -3.89 -2.51 27.28
CA ALA A 907 -3.52 -1.48 28.25
C ALA A 907 -2.07 -1.00 28.06
N HIS A 908 -1.09 -1.92 27.94
CA HIS A 908 0.32 -1.57 27.75
C HIS A 908 0.57 -0.74 26.49
N VAL A 909 -0.17 -1.00 25.40
CA VAL A 909 -0.09 -0.20 24.16
C VAL A 909 -0.60 1.24 24.38
N GLN A 910 -1.61 1.44 25.21
CA GLN A 910 -2.06 2.78 25.59
C GLN A 910 -1.06 3.48 26.53
N ASP A 911 -0.53 2.76 27.52
CA ASP A 911 0.46 3.29 28.47
C ASP A 911 1.75 3.74 27.75
N ASN A 912 2.18 3.01 26.72
CA ASN A 912 3.31 3.39 25.88
C ASN A 912 3.04 4.67 25.07
N ALA A 913 1.83 4.83 24.54
CA ALA A 913 1.44 6.04 23.82
C ALA A 913 1.37 7.26 24.75
N GLU A 914 0.91 7.07 25.98
CA GLU A 914 0.93 8.08 27.05
C GLU A 914 2.36 8.53 27.39
N GLU A 915 3.29 7.60 27.60
CA GLU A 915 4.70 7.94 27.89
C GLU A 915 5.39 8.62 26.71
N ALA A 916 5.06 8.26 25.46
CA ALA A 916 5.58 8.94 24.29
C ALA A 916 5.16 10.42 24.23
N VAL A 917 3.91 10.74 24.61
CA VAL A 917 3.44 12.13 24.72
C VAL A 917 4.09 12.84 25.90
N HIS A 918 4.25 12.19 27.06
CA HIS A 918 4.97 12.76 28.21
C HIS A 918 6.38 13.28 27.83
N ARG A 919 7.12 12.55 27.00
CA ARG A 919 8.46 12.97 26.53
C ARG A 919 8.42 14.27 25.74
N VAL A 920 7.44 14.41 24.85
CA VAL A 920 7.27 15.63 24.05
C VAL A 920 6.87 16.81 24.94
N LEU A 921 5.91 16.61 25.86
CA LEU A 921 5.41 17.64 26.75
C LEU A 921 6.51 18.26 27.63
N ALA A 922 7.56 17.50 27.97
CA ALA A 922 8.71 18.03 28.72
C ALA A 922 9.50 19.12 27.97
N THR A 923 9.35 19.23 26.64
CA THR A 923 10.07 20.18 25.79
C THR A 923 9.21 21.34 25.29
N LEU A 924 7.89 21.26 25.48
CA LEU A 924 6.97 22.31 25.04
C LEU A 924 6.96 23.50 25.99
N SER A 925 6.56 24.65 25.45
CA SER A 925 6.39 25.89 26.19
C SER A 925 4.94 26.34 26.17
N ASP A 926 4.57 27.19 27.12
CA ASP A 926 3.26 27.83 27.15
C ASP A 926 3.05 28.69 25.90
N GLY A 927 1.80 28.78 25.46
CA GLY A 927 1.43 29.59 24.32
C GLY A 927 -0.07 29.81 24.21
N ALA A 928 -0.45 30.82 23.44
CA ALA A 928 -1.85 31.12 23.19
C ALA A 928 -2.04 31.64 21.77
N PHE A 929 -3.18 31.32 21.18
CA PHE A 929 -3.52 31.76 19.84
C PHE A 929 -5.02 32.03 19.73
N ALA A 930 -5.38 33.00 18.88
CA ALA A 930 -6.76 33.31 18.54
C ALA A 930 -6.86 33.37 17.03
N TYR A 931 -7.73 32.55 16.44
CA TYR A 931 -7.88 32.47 15.00
C TYR A 931 -9.34 32.67 14.59
N GLU A 932 -9.55 33.65 13.72
CA GLU A 932 -10.86 34.03 13.20
C GLU A 932 -11.24 33.19 11.97
N LEU A 933 -12.52 32.83 11.87
CA LEU A 933 -13.16 32.22 10.71
C LEU A 933 -13.78 33.29 9.81
N ASP A 934 -14.08 32.97 8.55
CA ASP A 934 -14.67 33.93 7.62
C ASP A 934 -16.01 34.53 8.10
N ASP A 935 -16.79 33.80 8.89
CA ASP A 935 -18.07 34.27 9.48
C ASP A 935 -17.89 35.22 10.68
N GLY A 936 -16.65 35.44 11.12
CA GLY A 936 -16.29 36.32 12.24
C GLY A 936 -16.26 35.64 13.60
N SER A 937 -16.58 34.34 13.67
CA SER A 937 -16.35 33.54 14.88
C SER A 937 -14.85 33.34 15.12
N VAL A 938 -14.46 33.16 16.39
CA VAL A 938 -13.04 33.07 16.78
C VAL A 938 -12.83 31.84 17.66
N VAL A 939 -11.90 30.98 17.25
CA VAL A 939 -11.36 29.91 18.09
C VAL A 939 -10.18 30.46 18.87
N LYS A 940 -10.23 30.36 20.20
CA LYS A 940 -9.12 30.76 21.07
C LYS A 940 -8.65 29.55 21.84
N VAL A 941 -7.33 29.41 21.94
CA VAL A 941 -6.71 28.34 22.73
C VAL A 941 -5.53 28.89 23.51
N ALA A 942 -5.42 28.48 24.77
CA ALA A 942 -4.25 28.65 25.60
C ALA A 942 -3.73 27.27 26.02
N ILE A 943 -2.44 27.04 25.84
CA ILE A 943 -1.76 25.81 26.24
C ILE A 943 -0.81 26.17 27.39
N THR A 944 -1.01 25.50 28.53
CA THR A 944 -0.14 25.61 29.70
C THR A 944 0.51 24.26 29.95
N VAL A 945 1.84 24.23 30.05
CA VAL A 945 2.64 23.00 30.17
C VAL A 945 3.30 22.95 31.53
N ASP A 946 3.03 21.89 32.30
CA ASP A 946 3.83 21.56 33.48
C ASP A 946 4.95 20.60 33.06
N GLN A 947 6.12 21.16 32.76
CA GLN A 947 7.29 20.37 32.32
C GLN A 947 7.77 19.38 33.39
N LYS A 948 7.50 19.61 34.68
CA LYS A 948 7.91 18.70 35.76
C LYS A 948 6.95 17.52 35.88
N ALA A 949 5.65 17.80 35.84
CA ALA A 949 4.63 16.76 35.82
C ALA A 949 4.52 16.07 34.44
N ARG A 950 5.11 16.67 33.39
CA ARG A 950 5.01 16.27 31.99
C ARG A 950 3.56 16.24 31.50
N THR A 951 2.75 17.21 31.94
CA THR A 951 1.33 17.33 31.58
C THR A 951 1.05 18.66 30.88
N ALA A 952 -0.04 18.72 30.13
CA ALA A 952 -0.49 19.96 29.49
C ALA A 952 -1.97 20.21 29.73
N ARG A 953 -2.35 21.47 29.87
CA ARG A 953 -3.74 21.93 29.89
C ARG A 953 -4.00 22.75 28.64
N VAL A 954 -4.97 22.30 27.84
CA VAL A 954 -5.41 22.95 26.60
C VAL A 954 -6.78 23.56 26.85
N ASP A 955 -6.82 24.87 26.95
CA ASP A 955 -8.00 25.64 27.35
C ASP A 955 -8.56 26.46 26.19
N PHE A 956 -9.79 26.14 25.79
CA PHE A 956 -10.52 26.85 24.75
C PHE A 956 -11.39 28.00 25.27
N ALA A 957 -11.24 28.40 26.53
CA ALA A 957 -11.95 29.54 27.11
C ALA A 957 -11.78 30.82 26.27
N GLY A 958 -12.90 31.51 26.05
CA GLY A 958 -12.95 32.73 25.23
C GLY A 958 -13.13 32.50 23.73
N THR A 959 -13.20 31.24 23.28
CA THR A 959 -13.78 30.85 21.99
C THR A 959 -15.23 31.34 21.89
N SER A 960 -15.67 31.71 20.69
CA SER A 960 -17.03 32.21 20.44
C SER A 960 -18.12 31.25 20.95
N ASP A 961 -19.23 31.84 21.40
CA ASP A 961 -20.47 31.12 21.71
C ASP A 961 -20.99 30.35 20.49
N GLN A 962 -21.88 29.38 20.71
CA GLN A 962 -22.57 28.67 19.65
C GLN A 962 -23.16 29.65 18.61
N VAL A 963 -22.89 29.39 17.33
CA VAL A 963 -23.29 30.25 16.21
C VAL A 963 -24.56 29.73 15.53
N PRO A 964 -25.38 30.61 14.92
CA PRO A 964 -26.64 30.23 14.25
C PRO A 964 -26.42 29.75 12.79
N THR A 965 -25.29 29.06 12.57
CA THR A 965 -24.81 28.47 11.31
C THR A 965 -24.35 27.04 11.59
N ASN A 966 -23.83 26.34 10.59
CA ASN A 966 -23.33 24.98 10.71
C ASN A 966 -21.85 24.85 11.11
N PHE A 967 -21.18 25.98 11.43
CA PHE A 967 -19.77 26.02 11.85
C PHE A 967 -19.54 25.57 13.30
N ASN A 968 -20.56 25.07 13.99
CA ASN A 968 -20.39 24.50 15.32
C ASN A 968 -19.74 23.11 15.21
N ALA A 969 -18.69 22.86 15.98
CA ALA A 969 -18.03 21.56 16.08
C ALA A 969 -18.38 20.88 17.41
N PRO A 970 -18.87 19.62 17.42
CA PRO A 970 -19.02 18.84 18.63
C PRO A 970 -17.71 18.69 19.41
N ALA A 971 -17.80 18.50 20.73
CA ALA A 971 -16.60 18.39 21.57
C ALA A 971 -15.68 17.20 21.16
N SER A 972 -16.26 16.14 20.60
CA SER A 972 -15.54 14.99 20.04
C SER A 972 -14.59 15.39 18.89
N ILE A 973 -14.97 16.38 18.07
CA ILE A 973 -14.12 16.94 17.00
C ILE A 973 -12.93 17.69 17.59
N CYS A 974 -13.17 18.51 18.61
CA CYS A 974 -12.11 19.26 19.28
C CYS A 974 -11.11 18.30 19.97
N ARG A 975 -11.61 17.24 20.59
CA ARG A 975 -10.79 16.15 21.13
C ARG A 975 -9.95 15.46 20.04
N ALA A 976 -10.54 15.14 18.89
CA ALA A 976 -9.84 14.54 17.76
C ALA A 976 -8.74 15.46 17.19
N ALA A 977 -9.02 16.76 17.07
CA ALA A 977 -8.04 17.75 16.63
C ALA A 977 -6.85 17.87 17.61
N ALA A 978 -7.12 17.89 18.92
CA ALA A 978 -6.06 17.87 19.93
C ALA A 978 -5.23 16.58 19.86
N LEU A 979 -5.88 15.40 19.81
CA LEU A 979 -5.20 14.11 19.66
C LEU A 979 -4.28 14.10 18.43
N TYR A 980 -4.79 14.56 17.29
CA TYR A 980 -4.02 14.67 16.05
C TYR A 980 -2.79 15.54 16.23
N VAL A 981 -2.93 16.76 16.77
CA VAL A 981 -1.81 17.68 16.98
C VAL A 981 -0.76 17.05 17.87
N PHE A 982 -1.10 16.58 19.07
CA PHE A 982 -0.13 15.98 19.98
C PHE A 982 0.54 14.74 19.37
N ARG A 983 -0.19 13.93 18.60
CA ARG A 983 0.40 12.80 17.87
C ARG A 983 1.44 13.25 16.84
N THR A 984 1.22 14.36 16.12
CA THR A 984 2.20 14.88 15.14
C THR A 984 3.46 15.46 15.79
N LEU A 985 3.42 15.75 17.10
CA LEU A 985 4.60 16.21 17.82
C LEU A 985 5.52 15.07 18.25
N VAL A 986 5.01 13.84 18.27
CA VAL A 986 5.79 12.63 18.57
C VAL A 986 6.51 12.18 17.30
N ASP A 987 7.83 12.39 17.24
CA ASP A 987 8.70 11.94 16.15
C ASP A 987 9.04 10.44 16.29
N ASP A 988 7.99 9.62 16.38
CA ASP A 988 8.09 8.17 16.49
C ASP A 988 6.85 7.47 15.89
N GLU A 989 7.02 6.21 15.47
CA GLU A 989 5.95 5.32 15.04
C GLU A 989 5.26 4.68 16.26
N ILE A 990 4.33 5.44 16.85
CA ILE A 990 3.37 4.94 17.84
C ILE A 990 1.95 4.84 17.22
N PRO A 991 1.15 3.82 17.59
CA PRO A 991 -0.25 3.77 17.19
C PRO A 991 -1.01 4.96 17.77
N MET A 992 -1.99 5.48 17.04
CA MET A 992 -2.85 6.53 17.57
C MET A 992 -4.00 5.92 18.36
N ASN A 993 -3.98 6.15 19.68
CA ASN A 993 -4.93 5.59 20.62
C ASN A 993 -5.25 6.59 21.74
N ASP A 994 -6.18 6.24 22.64
CA ASP A 994 -6.61 7.17 23.70
C ASP A 994 -5.53 7.48 24.75
N GLY A 995 -4.45 6.68 24.82
CA GLY A 995 -3.30 6.94 25.69
C GLY A 995 -2.62 8.28 25.41
N CYS A 996 -2.60 8.73 24.15
CA CYS A 996 -1.99 10.00 23.74
C CYS A 996 -2.64 11.23 24.41
N LEU A 997 -3.89 11.15 24.86
CA LEU A 997 -4.60 12.27 25.50
C LEU A 997 -4.64 12.18 27.03
N ARG A 998 -4.25 11.05 27.65
CA ARG A 998 -4.22 10.92 29.11
C ARG A 998 -3.39 12.02 29.83
N PRO A 999 -2.23 12.49 29.31
CA PRO A 999 -1.48 13.56 29.96
C PRO A 999 -1.96 14.98 29.58
N VAL A 1000 -3.07 15.10 28.85
CA VAL A 1000 -3.60 16.37 28.33
C VAL A 1000 -5.00 16.64 28.90
N GLU A 1001 -5.14 17.68 29.71
CA GLU A 1001 -6.44 18.19 30.15
C GLU A 1001 -7.05 19.08 29.06
N LEU A 1002 -8.21 18.69 28.53
CA LEU A 1002 -8.96 19.48 27.55
C LEU A 1002 -10.12 20.23 28.22
N VAL A 1003 -10.10 21.56 28.12
CA VAL A 1003 -11.16 22.42 28.64
C VAL A 1003 -11.91 23.08 27.49
N ILE A 1004 -13.13 22.60 27.25
CA ILE A 1004 -14.01 23.08 26.16
C ILE A 1004 -15.26 23.71 26.79
N PRO A 1005 -15.46 25.04 26.68
CA PRO A 1005 -16.59 25.74 27.30
C PRO A 1005 -17.94 25.21 26.79
N GLU A 1006 -18.84 24.89 27.71
CA GLU A 1006 -20.20 24.42 27.36
C GLU A 1006 -21.00 25.53 26.68
N GLY A 1007 -21.70 25.22 25.58
CA GLY A 1007 -22.46 26.21 24.81
C GLY A 1007 -21.61 27.10 23.90
N SER A 1008 -20.30 26.86 23.82
CA SER A 1008 -19.45 27.44 22.78
C SER A 1008 -19.67 26.77 21.42
N MET A 1009 -19.16 27.37 20.35
CA MET A 1009 -19.17 26.74 19.03
C MET A 1009 -18.39 25.41 18.98
N LEU A 1010 -17.50 25.12 19.96
CA LEU A 1010 -16.76 23.86 20.06
C LEU A 1010 -17.44 22.83 21.00
N ARG A 1011 -18.56 23.19 21.60
CA ARG A 1011 -19.43 22.30 22.39
C ARG A 1011 -20.87 22.77 22.30
N PRO A 1012 -21.47 22.72 21.09
CA PRO A 1012 -22.82 23.19 20.85
C PRO A 1012 -23.84 22.30 21.57
N ARG A 1013 -25.03 22.86 21.78
CA ARG A 1013 -26.22 22.17 22.29
C ARG A 1013 -27.15 21.83 21.13
N TYR A 1014 -27.78 20.67 21.20
CA TYR A 1014 -28.88 20.32 20.31
C TYR A 1014 -29.95 21.44 20.31
N PRO A 1015 -30.50 21.86 19.15
CA PRO A 1015 -30.40 21.24 17.82
C PRO A 1015 -29.43 21.93 16.84
N ALA A 1016 -28.32 22.53 17.29
CA ALA A 1016 -27.40 23.25 16.40
C ALA A 1016 -26.95 22.43 15.17
N ALA A 1017 -26.81 23.10 14.02
CA ALA A 1017 -26.17 22.52 12.86
C ALA A 1017 -24.64 22.39 13.08
N VAL A 1018 -24.02 21.34 12.54
CA VAL A 1018 -22.62 20.99 12.82
C VAL A 1018 -21.81 20.49 11.61
N VAL A 1019 -22.39 20.39 10.42
CA VAL A 1019 -21.70 19.78 9.27
C VAL A 1019 -20.37 20.49 8.94
N ALA A 1020 -20.33 21.82 9.01
CA ALA A 1020 -19.10 22.59 8.80
C ALA A 1020 -18.13 22.52 9.99
N GLY A 1021 -18.61 22.15 11.18
CA GLY A 1021 -17.79 21.89 12.35
C GLY A 1021 -16.72 20.81 12.10
N ASN A 1022 -17.12 19.72 11.43
CA ASN A 1022 -16.25 18.60 11.09
C ASN A 1022 -15.20 18.97 10.03
N VAL A 1023 -15.58 19.76 9.02
CA VAL A 1023 -14.77 19.96 7.81
C VAL A 1023 -14.06 21.33 7.73
N GLU A 1024 -14.56 22.35 8.43
CA GLU A 1024 -13.98 23.70 8.44
C GLU A 1024 -13.46 24.10 9.83
N THR A 1025 -14.30 24.03 10.87
CA THR A 1025 -13.90 24.46 12.21
C THR A 1025 -12.80 23.58 12.79
N SER A 1026 -12.81 22.28 12.50
CA SER A 1026 -11.76 21.34 12.90
C SER A 1026 -10.38 21.73 12.35
N GLN A 1027 -10.31 22.23 11.11
CA GLN A 1027 -9.08 22.74 10.49
C GLN A 1027 -8.56 23.95 11.28
N VAL A 1028 -9.45 24.87 11.65
CA VAL A 1028 -9.11 26.07 12.42
C VAL A 1028 -8.64 25.73 13.84
N VAL A 1029 -9.23 24.73 14.49
CA VAL A 1029 -8.77 24.25 15.81
C VAL A 1029 -7.34 23.73 15.71
N VAL A 1030 -7.01 22.93 14.69
CA VAL A 1030 -5.65 22.43 14.47
C VAL A 1030 -4.66 23.57 14.21
N ASP A 1031 -5.00 24.48 13.30
CA ASP A 1031 -4.18 25.66 13.01
C ASP A 1031 -3.94 26.52 14.27
N ALA A 1032 -4.97 26.71 15.11
CA ALA A 1032 -4.86 27.49 16.35
C ALA A 1032 -3.96 26.79 17.38
N LEU A 1033 -4.04 25.46 17.49
CA LEU A 1033 -3.16 24.67 18.34
C LEU A 1033 -1.69 24.77 17.88
N TYR A 1034 -1.42 24.63 16.57
CA TYR A 1034 -0.06 24.81 16.05
C TYR A 1034 0.45 26.23 16.19
N GLY A 1035 -0.42 27.23 15.99
CA GLY A 1035 -0.09 28.64 16.22
C GLY A 1035 0.24 28.93 17.68
N ALA A 1036 -0.47 28.31 18.63
CA ALA A 1036 -0.20 28.46 20.06
C ALA A 1036 1.12 27.77 20.46
N LEU A 1037 1.39 26.58 19.91
CA LEU A 1037 2.64 25.86 20.13
C LEU A 1037 3.84 26.49 19.43
N GLY A 1038 3.60 27.31 18.39
CA GLY A 1038 4.64 27.96 17.60
C GLY A 1038 5.47 26.97 16.78
N VAL A 1039 4.90 25.84 16.33
CA VAL A 1039 5.64 24.76 15.65
C VAL A 1039 5.40 24.68 14.14
N MET A 1040 4.34 25.30 13.64
CA MET A 1040 3.99 25.28 12.21
C MET A 1040 3.13 26.51 11.86
N ALA A 1041 3.35 27.10 10.68
CA ALA A 1041 2.45 28.10 10.12
C ALA A 1041 1.10 27.48 9.70
N GLY A 1042 0.08 28.31 9.49
CA GLY A 1042 -1.24 27.82 9.11
C GLY A 1042 -1.23 27.14 7.75
N ALA A 1043 -1.92 26.00 7.62
CA ALA A 1043 -2.17 25.40 6.31
C ALA A 1043 -3.34 26.11 5.60
N GLN A 1044 -3.83 25.56 4.49
CA GLN A 1044 -5.02 26.07 3.81
C GLN A 1044 -6.24 26.27 4.72
N GLY A 1045 -6.31 25.59 5.87
CA GLY A 1045 -7.30 25.85 6.93
C GLY A 1045 -8.76 25.63 6.53
N THR A 1046 -9.01 24.81 5.51
CA THR A 1046 -10.33 24.46 4.95
C THR A 1046 -10.23 23.13 4.19
N MET A 1047 -11.33 22.39 4.05
CA MET A 1047 -11.39 21.21 3.18
C MET A 1047 -11.92 21.51 1.77
N ASN A 1048 -12.38 22.75 1.53
CA ASN A 1048 -12.99 23.18 0.27
C ASN A 1048 -14.05 22.19 -0.24
N ASN A 1049 -15.06 21.91 0.59
CA ASN A 1049 -16.08 20.92 0.28
C ASN A 1049 -16.93 21.40 -0.89
N PHE A 1050 -16.84 20.68 -2.01
CA PHE A 1050 -17.61 20.95 -3.20
C PHE A 1050 -18.58 19.80 -3.43
N THR A 1051 -19.86 20.12 -3.45
CA THR A 1051 -20.94 19.15 -3.65
C THR A 1051 -21.78 19.59 -4.84
N PHE A 1052 -22.22 18.65 -5.65
CA PHE A 1052 -23.23 18.94 -6.67
C PHE A 1052 -24.12 17.73 -6.89
N GLY A 1053 -25.34 17.98 -7.35
CA GLY A 1053 -26.26 16.91 -7.64
C GLY A 1053 -27.66 17.37 -7.98
N ASP A 1054 -28.52 16.37 -8.10
CA ASP A 1054 -29.95 16.47 -8.37
C ASP A 1054 -30.69 15.36 -7.58
N GLU A 1055 -31.95 15.07 -7.93
CA GLU A 1055 -32.72 14.00 -7.29
C GLU A 1055 -32.16 12.59 -7.52
N ARG A 1056 -31.38 12.38 -8.58
CA ARG A 1056 -30.89 11.07 -9.05
C ARG A 1056 -29.42 10.84 -8.74
N ARG A 1057 -28.61 11.91 -8.71
CA ARG A 1057 -27.16 11.86 -8.63
C ARG A 1057 -26.68 12.83 -7.56
N GLN A 1058 -25.83 12.35 -6.67
CA GLN A 1058 -25.19 13.17 -5.64
C GLN A 1058 -23.68 12.93 -5.70
N TYR A 1059 -22.91 14.01 -5.73
CA TYR A 1059 -21.46 13.98 -5.70
C TYR A 1059 -20.94 14.94 -4.63
N TYR A 1060 -19.90 14.50 -3.95
CA TYR A 1060 -19.18 15.26 -2.94
C TYR A 1060 -17.68 15.07 -3.21
N GLU A 1061 -16.90 16.14 -3.09
CA GLU A 1061 -15.44 16.12 -3.04
C GLU A 1061 -14.90 17.11 -2.01
N THR A 1062 -13.72 16.81 -1.46
CA THR A 1062 -12.87 17.81 -0.79
C THR A 1062 -11.71 18.13 -1.72
N ILE A 1063 -11.28 19.39 -1.73
CA ILE A 1063 -10.24 19.86 -2.65
C ILE A 1063 -9.05 20.32 -1.82
N CYS A 1064 -7.86 19.79 -2.12
CA CYS A 1064 -6.62 20.14 -1.42
C CYS A 1064 -6.17 21.60 -1.62
N GLY A 1065 -5.15 22.00 -0.86
CA GLY A 1065 -4.53 23.31 -0.95
C GLY A 1065 -3.06 23.27 -0.53
N GLY A 1066 -2.54 24.40 -0.06
CA GLY A 1066 -1.16 24.48 0.44
C GLY A 1066 -1.02 24.09 1.91
N SER A 1067 0.02 23.33 2.26
CA SER A 1067 0.37 23.13 3.67
C SER A 1067 1.18 24.29 4.24
N GLY A 1068 1.11 24.50 5.55
CA GLY A 1068 1.94 25.50 6.23
C GLY A 1068 3.41 25.10 6.29
N ALA A 1069 4.30 26.10 6.29
CA ALA A 1069 5.74 25.91 6.48
C ALA A 1069 6.10 25.70 7.96
N GLY A 1070 7.22 25.01 8.20
CA GLY A 1070 7.79 24.77 9.52
C GLY A 1070 9.16 25.41 9.70
N PRO A 1071 9.81 25.18 10.86
CA PRO A 1071 11.11 25.77 11.19
C PRO A 1071 12.25 25.35 10.26
N ASP A 1072 12.13 24.19 9.62
CA ASP A 1072 13.16 23.53 8.84
C ASP A 1072 12.63 22.96 7.51
N PHE A 1073 11.40 23.31 7.11
CA PHE A 1073 10.78 22.82 5.88
C PHE A 1073 9.80 23.80 5.24
N ASP A 1074 9.77 23.80 3.91
CA ASP A 1074 8.73 24.46 3.11
C ASP A 1074 7.39 23.71 3.22
N GLY A 1075 6.29 24.44 3.08
CA GLY A 1075 4.97 23.86 2.87
C GLY A 1075 4.88 23.13 1.54
N THR A 1076 4.03 22.11 1.49
CA THR A 1076 3.81 21.26 0.33
C THR A 1076 2.63 21.75 -0.50
N ASP A 1077 2.83 21.81 -1.81
CA ASP A 1077 1.81 22.22 -2.78
C ASP A 1077 0.77 21.12 -3.02
N ALA A 1078 -0.49 21.54 -3.15
CA ALA A 1078 -1.61 20.72 -3.61
C ALA A 1078 -1.69 19.35 -2.90
N VAL A 1079 -1.89 19.40 -1.58
CA VAL A 1079 -2.00 18.21 -0.72
C VAL A 1079 -3.04 18.40 0.38
N GLN A 1080 -3.68 17.30 0.79
CA GLN A 1080 -4.60 17.32 1.92
C GLN A 1080 -3.86 17.53 3.24
N THR A 1081 -4.44 18.36 4.11
CA THR A 1081 -3.85 18.78 5.38
C THR A 1081 -4.78 18.49 6.56
N HIS A 1082 -4.16 18.23 7.70
CA HIS A 1082 -4.81 18.08 9.01
C HIS A 1082 -5.96 17.08 9.00
N MET A 1083 -7.20 17.53 9.20
CA MET A 1083 -8.35 16.70 9.57
C MET A 1083 -8.96 15.92 8.40
N THR A 1084 -8.39 16.02 7.19
CA THR A 1084 -8.78 15.22 6.02
C THR A 1084 -7.58 14.57 5.37
N ASN A 1085 -7.81 13.41 4.73
CA ASN A 1085 -6.89 12.82 3.77
C ASN A 1085 -7.60 12.10 2.61
N SER A 1086 -8.83 12.53 2.29
CA SER A 1086 -9.61 11.84 1.26
C SER A 1086 -8.97 12.00 -0.13
N ARG A 1087 -9.01 10.91 -0.91
CA ARG A 1087 -8.61 10.96 -2.32
C ARG A 1087 -9.65 11.72 -3.15
N LEU A 1088 -9.21 12.23 -4.29
CA LEU A 1088 -10.10 12.78 -5.31
C LEU A 1088 -10.54 11.66 -6.27
N THR A 1089 -11.74 11.75 -6.83
CA THR A 1089 -12.18 10.87 -7.93
C THR A 1089 -11.35 11.15 -9.18
N ASP A 1090 -10.94 10.11 -9.89
CA ASP A 1090 -10.19 10.30 -11.14
C ASP A 1090 -11.03 11.09 -12.17
N PRO A 1091 -10.45 12.05 -12.92
CA PRO A 1091 -11.19 12.84 -13.89
C PRO A 1091 -12.03 12.03 -14.88
N GLU A 1092 -11.52 10.91 -15.40
CA GLU A 1092 -12.27 10.10 -16.37
C GLU A 1092 -13.44 9.36 -15.71
N VAL A 1093 -13.25 8.92 -14.47
CA VAL A 1093 -14.30 8.27 -13.67
C VAL A 1093 -15.39 9.27 -13.31
N LEU A 1094 -15.02 10.50 -12.96
CA LEU A 1094 -15.96 11.57 -12.64
C LEU A 1094 -16.87 11.88 -13.83
N GLU A 1095 -16.29 12.08 -15.02
CA GLU A 1095 -17.03 12.38 -16.26
C GLU A 1095 -17.87 11.20 -16.75
N THR A 1096 -17.46 9.97 -16.43
CA THR A 1096 -18.25 8.77 -16.75
C THR A 1096 -19.50 8.65 -15.87
N ARG A 1097 -19.41 9.03 -14.60
CA ARG A 1097 -20.48 8.86 -13.61
C ARG A 1097 -21.43 10.05 -13.52
N TYR A 1098 -20.95 11.25 -13.87
CA TYR A 1098 -21.68 12.50 -13.73
C TYR A 1098 -21.59 13.33 -15.02
N PRO A 1099 -22.66 14.07 -15.40
CA PRO A 1099 -22.70 14.92 -16.58
C PRO A 1099 -21.89 16.22 -16.37
N VAL A 1100 -20.61 16.07 -16.07
CA VAL A 1100 -19.66 17.17 -15.86
C VAL A 1100 -18.42 16.93 -16.72
N LEU A 1101 -17.60 17.97 -16.86
CA LEU A 1101 -16.28 17.92 -17.46
C LEU A 1101 -15.27 18.49 -16.47
N VAL A 1102 -14.18 17.76 -16.23
CA VAL A 1102 -12.99 18.30 -15.60
C VAL A 1102 -12.24 19.09 -16.64
N GLU A 1103 -12.40 20.41 -16.61
CA GLU A 1103 -11.76 21.30 -17.58
C GLU A 1103 -10.37 21.73 -17.13
N ALA A 1104 -10.13 21.83 -15.81
CA ALA A 1104 -8.80 22.06 -15.26
C ALA A 1104 -8.63 21.49 -13.85
N PHE A 1105 -7.43 21.00 -13.57
CA PHE A 1105 -6.93 20.75 -12.22
C PHE A 1105 -5.42 21.01 -12.14
N SER A 1106 -5.04 22.18 -11.62
CA SER A 1106 -3.66 22.68 -11.67
C SER A 1106 -3.21 23.29 -10.35
N ILE A 1107 -1.91 23.34 -10.09
CA ILE A 1107 -1.34 24.02 -8.91
C ILE A 1107 -1.41 25.54 -9.11
N ARG A 1108 -1.95 26.24 -8.11
CA ARG A 1108 -2.08 27.71 -8.06
C ARG A 1108 -0.76 28.33 -7.61
N ARG A 1109 0.21 28.36 -8.52
CA ARG A 1109 1.59 28.79 -8.24
C ARG A 1109 1.66 30.21 -7.66
N GLY A 1110 2.45 30.39 -6.60
CA GLY A 1110 2.64 31.67 -5.93
C GLY A 1110 1.50 32.07 -4.97
N SER A 1111 0.67 31.11 -4.55
CA SER A 1111 -0.34 31.32 -3.51
C SER A 1111 0.20 31.04 -2.10
N GLY A 1112 1.32 30.32 -1.96
CA GLY A 1112 2.00 30.10 -0.69
C GLY A 1112 2.65 31.37 -0.12
N GLY A 1113 2.56 31.55 1.19
CA GLY A 1113 3.12 32.69 1.91
C GLY A 1113 4.65 32.69 1.86
N ALA A 1114 5.24 33.85 1.63
CA ALA A 1114 6.70 34.01 1.61
C ALA A 1114 7.31 33.87 3.01
N GLY A 1115 8.53 33.35 3.09
CA GLY A 1115 9.30 33.23 4.33
C GLY A 1115 10.68 32.68 4.03
N HIS A 1116 11.51 32.52 5.06
CA HIS A 1116 12.73 31.70 4.93
C HIS A 1116 12.39 30.29 4.43
N HIS A 1117 11.28 29.76 4.94
CA HIS A 1117 10.56 28.65 4.33
C HIS A 1117 9.21 29.12 3.80
N ARG A 1118 8.89 28.77 2.55
CA ARG A 1118 7.67 29.20 1.87
C ARG A 1118 6.51 28.27 2.23
N GLY A 1119 5.30 28.80 2.37
CA GLY A 1119 4.09 27.98 2.43
C GLY A 1119 3.83 27.26 1.10
N GLY A 1120 3.06 26.17 1.15
CA GLY A 1120 2.67 25.43 -0.04
C GLY A 1120 1.66 26.18 -0.89
N ASP A 1121 1.64 25.93 -2.19
CA ASP A 1121 0.67 26.46 -3.14
C ASP A 1121 -0.65 25.67 -3.12
N GLY A 1122 -1.77 26.38 -3.27
CA GLY A 1122 -3.10 25.81 -3.46
C GLY A 1122 -3.32 25.22 -4.86
N VAL A 1123 -4.58 25.01 -5.25
CA VAL A 1123 -4.98 24.49 -6.57
C VAL A 1123 -6.06 25.33 -7.22
N VAL A 1124 -6.19 25.17 -8.54
CA VAL A 1124 -7.31 25.63 -9.34
C VAL A 1124 -8.07 24.40 -9.84
N ARG A 1125 -9.36 24.32 -9.51
CA ARG A 1125 -10.28 23.27 -9.94
C ARG A 1125 -11.39 23.90 -10.78
N ARG A 1126 -11.57 23.45 -12.03
CA ARG A 1126 -12.64 23.93 -12.93
C ARG A 1126 -13.50 22.77 -13.41
N ILE A 1127 -14.78 22.82 -13.07
CA ILE A 1127 -15.79 21.82 -13.43
C ILE A 1127 -16.86 22.45 -14.32
N GLY A 1128 -16.96 22.00 -15.56
CA GLY A 1128 -18.04 22.38 -16.49
C GLY A 1128 -19.23 21.43 -16.33
N PHE A 1129 -20.46 21.96 -16.38
CA PHE A 1129 -21.69 21.20 -16.23
C PHE A 1129 -22.36 20.97 -17.59
N ARG A 1130 -22.87 19.76 -17.83
CA ARG A 1130 -23.57 19.38 -19.08
C ARG A 1130 -25.08 19.26 -18.89
N GLU A 1131 -25.55 19.24 -17.65
CA GLU A 1131 -26.96 19.19 -17.28
C GLU A 1131 -27.23 20.15 -16.10
N PRO A 1132 -28.47 20.61 -15.91
CA PRO A 1132 -28.83 21.43 -14.76
C PRO A 1132 -28.63 20.69 -13.43
N MET A 1133 -28.01 21.37 -12.46
CA MET A 1133 -27.72 20.81 -11.14
C MET A 1133 -27.74 21.90 -10.06
N THR A 1134 -27.90 21.48 -8.81
CA THR A 1134 -27.59 22.30 -7.64
C THR A 1134 -26.15 22.03 -7.24
N ALA A 1135 -25.33 23.08 -7.12
CA ALA A 1135 -23.97 23.00 -6.61
C ALA A 1135 -23.83 23.80 -5.31
N THR A 1136 -23.07 23.26 -4.37
CA THR A 1136 -22.77 23.92 -3.10
C THR A 1136 -21.28 23.94 -2.83
N LEU A 1137 -20.84 25.04 -2.22
CA LEU A 1137 -19.49 25.20 -1.69
C LEU A 1137 -19.62 25.43 -0.19
N LEU A 1138 -18.91 24.63 0.60
CA LEU A 1138 -18.73 24.83 2.04
C LEU A 1138 -17.23 24.91 2.32
N SER A 1139 -16.76 26.11 2.64
CA SER A 1139 -15.33 26.41 2.76
C SER A 1139 -15.05 27.58 3.70
N ASN A 1140 -13.77 27.88 3.92
CA ASN A 1140 -13.28 28.99 4.76
C ASN A 1140 -12.01 29.62 4.14
N ARG A 1141 -11.44 30.67 4.71
CA ARG A 1141 -10.23 31.37 4.18
C ARG A 1141 -10.42 32.14 2.87
N ARG A 1142 -11.59 32.75 2.68
CA ARG A 1142 -11.94 33.67 1.59
C ARG A 1142 -11.86 35.12 2.06
N ARG A 1143 -11.84 35.33 3.39
CA ARG A 1143 -11.63 36.63 4.04
C ARG A 1143 -10.40 36.63 4.95
N VAL A 1144 -10.23 35.60 5.78
CA VAL A 1144 -9.10 35.50 6.73
C VAL A 1144 -8.01 34.60 6.14
N PRO A 1145 -6.78 35.10 5.88
CA PRO A 1145 -5.75 34.29 5.23
C PRO A 1145 -5.08 33.31 6.20
N PRO A 1146 -4.56 32.17 5.70
CA PRO A 1146 -3.62 31.31 6.40
C PRO A 1146 -2.45 32.11 6.99
N PHE A 1147 -2.27 32.09 8.31
CA PHE A 1147 -1.25 32.89 8.96
C PHE A 1147 0.17 32.35 8.69
N GLY A 1148 1.13 33.27 8.51
CA GLY A 1148 2.56 32.93 8.60
C GLY A 1148 3.06 32.99 10.04
N LEU A 1149 4.23 32.41 10.31
CA LEU A 1149 4.79 32.30 11.66
C LEU A 1149 6.24 32.80 11.71
N VAL A 1150 6.66 33.32 12.87
CA VAL A 1150 8.02 33.87 13.09
C VAL A 1150 8.42 34.92 12.03
N GLY A 1151 7.49 35.76 11.61
CA GLY A 1151 7.73 36.79 10.59
C GLY A 1151 7.52 36.34 9.14
N GLY A 1152 7.13 35.09 8.90
CA GLY A 1152 6.66 34.63 7.60
C GLY A 1152 5.34 35.30 7.21
N ALA A 1153 5.15 35.50 5.90
CA ALA A 1153 3.96 36.11 5.32
C ALA A 1153 2.79 35.11 5.27
N PRO A 1154 1.54 35.61 5.33
CA PRO A 1154 0.36 34.77 5.19
C PRO A 1154 0.23 34.19 3.77
N GLY A 1155 -0.45 33.05 3.67
CA GLY A 1155 -0.85 32.46 2.39
C GLY A 1155 -1.96 33.27 1.71
N ALA A 1156 -2.11 33.10 0.40
CA ALA A 1156 -3.17 33.75 -0.36
C ALA A 1156 -4.55 33.15 -0.01
N LEU A 1157 -5.58 34.00 -0.04
CA LEU A 1157 -6.98 33.61 0.14
C LEU A 1157 -7.45 32.70 -1.00
N GLY A 1158 -8.44 31.86 -0.67
CA GLY A 1158 -9.21 31.12 -1.65
C GLY A 1158 -10.28 31.98 -2.33
N LEU A 1159 -10.70 31.60 -3.53
CA LEU A 1159 -11.72 32.27 -4.34
C LEU A 1159 -12.60 31.24 -5.03
N ALA A 1160 -13.87 31.56 -5.26
CA ALA A 1160 -14.76 30.72 -6.07
C ALA A 1160 -15.69 31.57 -6.92
N ARG A 1161 -16.08 31.04 -8.09
CA ARG A 1161 -16.99 31.72 -9.02
C ARG A 1161 -17.73 30.74 -9.92
N VAL A 1162 -18.89 31.16 -10.40
CA VAL A 1162 -19.60 30.53 -11.52
C VAL A 1162 -19.33 31.35 -12.78
N GLU A 1163 -18.79 30.69 -13.80
CA GLU A 1163 -18.69 31.20 -15.17
C GLU A 1163 -19.91 30.70 -15.94
N ARG A 1164 -20.82 31.59 -16.30
CA ARG A 1164 -22.06 31.23 -17.00
C ARG A 1164 -21.80 31.04 -18.49
N ALA A 1165 -22.65 30.23 -19.13
CA ALA A 1165 -22.58 29.99 -20.57
C ALA A 1165 -22.72 31.28 -21.42
N ASP A 1166 -23.37 32.33 -20.90
CA ASP A 1166 -23.49 33.63 -21.55
C ASP A 1166 -22.25 34.54 -21.39
N GLY A 1167 -21.22 34.04 -20.69
CA GLY A 1167 -19.98 34.75 -20.40
C GLY A 1167 -20.02 35.62 -19.13
N SER A 1168 -21.16 35.70 -18.43
CA SER A 1168 -21.23 36.39 -17.15
C SER A 1168 -20.53 35.60 -16.03
N VAL A 1169 -19.99 36.31 -15.04
CA VAL A 1169 -19.27 35.70 -13.92
C VAL A 1169 -19.94 36.11 -12.61
N LEU A 1170 -20.30 35.12 -11.80
CA LEU A 1170 -20.87 35.31 -10.47
C LEU A 1170 -19.85 34.88 -9.41
N ALA A 1171 -19.37 35.80 -8.59
CA ALA A 1171 -18.52 35.46 -7.46
C ALA A 1171 -19.31 34.65 -6.42
N MET A 1172 -18.66 33.62 -5.86
CA MET A 1172 -19.19 32.83 -4.75
C MET A 1172 -18.44 33.19 -3.46
N GLY A 1173 -19.18 33.26 -2.35
CA GLY A 1173 -18.65 33.39 -1.00
C GLY A 1173 -18.04 32.08 -0.47
N ALA A 1174 -17.65 32.10 0.80
CA ALA A 1174 -17.07 30.92 1.48
C ALA A 1174 -18.09 29.77 1.62
N THR A 1175 -19.36 30.11 1.83
CA THR A 1175 -20.48 29.18 1.87
C THR A 1175 -21.56 29.63 0.90
N ASP A 1176 -21.86 28.82 -0.12
CA ASP A 1176 -22.82 29.21 -1.15
C ASP A 1176 -23.56 28.02 -1.76
N LEU A 1177 -24.74 28.31 -2.29
CA LEU A 1177 -25.59 27.41 -3.04
C LEU A 1177 -25.98 28.08 -4.35
N VAL A 1178 -25.80 27.39 -5.46
CA VAL A 1178 -26.09 27.92 -6.79
C VAL A 1178 -26.70 26.87 -7.70
N GLU A 1179 -27.69 27.27 -8.48
CA GLU A 1179 -28.19 26.50 -9.61
C GLU A 1179 -27.28 26.75 -10.82
N VAL A 1180 -26.78 25.67 -11.41
CA VAL A 1180 -25.97 25.69 -12.63
C VAL A 1180 -26.76 25.10 -13.79
N ALA A 1181 -26.58 25.64 -14.99
CA ALA A 1181 -27.15 25.13 -16.22
C ALA A 1181 -26.09 24.38 -17.05
N ALA A 1182 -26.53 23.69 -18.09
CA ALA A 1182 -25.63 23.14 -19.08
C ALA A 1182 -24.81 24.25 -19.75
N GLY A 1183 -23.48 24.08 -19.79
CA GLY A 1183 -22.51 25.05 -20.30
C GLY A 1183 -21.95 26.01 -19.25
N ASP A 1184 -22.48 26.01 -18.02
CA ASP A 1184 -21.89 26.75 -16.91
C ASP A 1184 -20.67 25.99 -16.36
N ALA A 1185 -19.72 26.72 -15.76
CA ALA A 1185 -18.58 26.14 -15.05
C ALA A 1185 -18.40 26.74 -13.65
N ILE A 1186 -17.97 25.92 -12.71
CA ILE A 1186 -17.54 26.37 -11.37
C ILE A 1186 -16.02 26.33 -11.32
N VAL A 1187 -15.42 27.46 -10.92
CA VAL A 1187 -13.97 27.56 -10.69
C VAL A 1187 -13.71 27.80 -9.21
N ILE A 1188 -12.87 26.96 -8.62
CA ILE A 1188 -12.43 27.05 -7.23
C ILE A 1188 -10.91 27.20 -7.22
N GLU A 1189 -10.44 28.28 -6.62
CA GLU A 1189 -9.03 28.53 -6.31
C GLU A 1189 -8.84 28.35 -4.81
N THR A 1190 -8.12 27.32 -4.39
CA THR A 1190 -7.93 27.04 -2.96
C THR A 1190 -6.83 27.91 -2.34
N PRO A 1191 -6.84 28.09 -1.01
CA PRO A 1191 -5.82 28.86 -0.31
C PRO A 1191 -4.43 28.21 -0.40
N GLY A 1192 -3.39 29.05 -0.33
CA GLY A 1192 -2.02 28.58 -0.05
C GLY A 1192 -1.78 28.38 1.45
N GLY A 1193 -0.60 27.88 1.83
CA GLY A 1193 -0.16 27.81 3.23
C GLY A 1193 0.60 29.07 3.66
N GLY A 1194 0.70 29.33 4.96
CA GLY A 1194 1.53 30.40 5.51
C GLY A 1194 3.03 30.08 5.46
N GLY A 1195 3.85 31.12 5.31
CA GLY A 1195 5.31 31.01 5.34
C GLY A 1195 5.89 31.03 6.76
N TRP A 1196 7.16 30.66 6.89
CA TRP A 1196 7.91 30.64 8.15
C TRP A 1196 9.18 31.49 8.05
N GLY A 1197 9.42 32.35 9.04
CA GLY A 1197 10.61 33.18 9.11
C GLY A 1197 10.56 34.39 8.18
N ALA A 1198 11.24 35.49 8.54
CA ALA A 1198 11.40 36.64 7.65
C ALA A 1198 12.40 36.34 6.51
N VAL A 1199 12.13 36.89 5.32
CA VAL A 1199 13.00 36.81 4.12
C VAL A 1199 14.11 37.83 4.18
#